data_AF-A0A842HDB2-F1
#
_entry.id   AF-A0A842HDB2-F1
#
_cell.length_a   1.000
_cell.length_b   1.000
_cell.length_c   1.000
_cell.angle_alpha   90.00
_cell.angle_beta   90.00
_cell.angle_gamma   90.00
#
_symmetry.space_group_name_H-M   'P 1'
#
loop_
_entity.id
_entity.type
_entity.pdbx_description
1 polymer ?
#
loop_
_entity_poly.entity_id
_entity_poly.type
_entity_poly.pdbx_seq_one_letter_code
_entity_poly.pdbx_strand_id
1 'polypeptide(L)'
;MQKTLPLLCLLTMAALRCGAASDETNRTLPLPPRANPPGQAQPVFGAGEGSFTFDGEPAVIISGSVHYARVPREYWRDRIRKAKAMGFNCIGTYIFWNAHEKKPGEFDFSGNLDIAEFVRVCQEEGMWVIVRPGPYVCAEWTLGGIPPWLLAEPDLDIRTNDPRFLEATGRYFKAVGEQLKDLQVTHGGPIIQVQVENEYGQFGRPGNADDIAYNQAIYDLLREGGFDTMFIRCDWPVEETISTADIDGVYTTMNFGGSADKAFGFFEEKYPGMPMMCGEYWVGWFDHWGAKHHTKALAPFIKEIDWMLDNGVSFNVYMLHGGTNFGFNSGANWSSGQYSADTTSYDYDAPIDELGGITEKFYTFRDTISKYLPEGYEIPDAPEPLPRMAIPAFDLREQAAFQQLMPPPLHVEELPTLESIGQTQGLTLFRTTIDIPRAGKYKLAFSALKDRAIVIVNDQRVATLDRRMRQDSTMLELPAGKAELEVLLENMGYLNYSREMMQDRKGLGEVTLDGEKVTGWDIYPVPLELADVASLEFGPVPVGDSVLPVFFRGTFEVDQPADTLLDMSGWGKGMVWVNGVNLGRFWDIGPQKTLYLPGPWMRKGENEIIVMDIEPTGKTTISGVTEPIYALKVDKSLAYSRKPGETLRLSPKQLVAEGAFANGDVAETVDFGREVQARYVCIEALNSYSNDNHAAIAEIHLIDGEGKWLDRDGWKVIYADSEEIIAEPSPASNIIDNQPVTYWHTRYAGDEGETPFPHQIVIDLGEVQTIRALRYLPRNGANPGKVKDYRIYTDQALFKGLKGKG
;
A
#
# COMPACT_ATOMS: atom_id res chain seq x y z
N MET A 1 69.44 7.93 -32.31
CA MET A 1 68.45 8.85 -32.92
C MET A 1 67.51 8.07 -33.82
N GLN A 2 66.27 7.92 -33.34
CA GLN A 2 64.99 8.06 -34.07
C GLN A 2 64.81 7.38 -35.44
N LYS A 3 63.69 6.77 -35.78
CA LYS A 3 62.48 6.24 -35.11
C LYS A 3 61.82 5.49 -36.28
N THR A 4 61.52 4.21 -36.13
CA THR A 4 60.75 3.44 -37.12
C THR A 4 59.43 3.06 -36.48
N LEU A 5 58.33 3.49 -37.11
CA LEU A 5 56.99 2.95 -36.90
C LEU A 5 56.55 2.35 -38.23
N PRO A 6 55.86 1.20 -38.22
CA PRO A 6 54.86 0.95 -39.23
C PRO A 6 53.48 0.65 -38.64
N LEU A 7 52.51 1.04 -39.46
CA LEU A 7 51.08 0.75 -39.47
C LEU A 7 50.83 -0.77 -39.52
N LEU A 8 49.85 -1.30 -38.78
CA LEU A 8 49.19 -2.57 -39.14
C LEU A 8 47.74 -2.67 -38.62
N CYS A 9 46.90 -3.27 -39.46
CA CYS A 9 45.46 -3.47 -39.36
C CYS A 9 45.03 -4.64 -38.43
N LEU A 10 43.80 -4.52 -37.92
CA LEU A 10 42.71 -5.53 -37.78
C LEU A 10 43.05 -7.01 -37.49
N LEU A 11 42.61 -7.52 -36.33
CA LEU A 11 41.52 -8.51 -36.14
C LEU A 11 41.66 -9.29 -34.81
N THR A 12 40.50 -9.49 -34.16
CA THR A 12 40.14 -10.57 -33.21
C THR A 12 40.92 -10.74 -31.90
N MET A 13 40.25 -10.43 -30.78
CA MET A 13 40.39 -11.22 -29.55
C MET A 13 39.02 -11.63 -29.03
N ALA A 14 38.70 -12.91 -29.23
CA ALA A 14 37.69 -13.63 -28.48
C ALA A 14 38.35 -14.24 -27.23
N ALA A 15 37.59 -14.21 -26.14
CA ALA A 15 37.58 -15.15 -25.02
C ALA A 15 38.92 -15.54 -24.35
N LEU A 16 39.21 -14.88 -23.23
CA LEU A 16 39.74 -15.54 -22.02
C LEU A 16 39.01 -15.00 -20.78
N ARG A 17 37.78 -15.48 -20.54
CA ARG A 17 37.25 -15.55 -19.17
C ARG A 17 37.74 -16.89 -18.61
N CYS A 18 38.93 -16.89 -18.03
CA CYS A 18 39.37 -17.99 -17.18
C CYS A 18 38.60 -17.87 -15.87
N GLY A 19 37.86 -18.92 -15.51
CA GLY A 19 37.24 -19.03 -14.21
C GLY A 19 38.33 -19.00 -13.15
N ALA A 20 38.40 -17.90 -12.40
CA ALA A 20 38.95 -17.93 -11.07
C ALA A 20 37.82 -18.42 -10.16
N ALA A 21 37.97 -19.63 -9.62
CA ALA A 21 37.40 -19.90 -8.32
C ALA A 21 37.98 -18.82 -7.40
N SER A 22 37.16 -17.85 -7.01
CA SER A 22 37.57 -16.82 -6.07
C SER A 22 37.84 -17.49 -4.73
N ASP A 23 39.08 -17.36 -4.25
CA ASP A 23 39.41 -17.57 -2.85
C ASP A 23 38.34 -16.90 -1.97
N GLU A 24 37.80 -17.65 -1.00
CA GLU A 24 37.04 -17.15 0.14
C GLU A 24 37.93 -16.19 0.96
N THR A 25 38.20 -15.01 0.41
CA THR A 25 38.77 -13.91 1.16
C THR A 25 37.64 -13.34 1.99
N ASN A 26 37.79 -13.49 3.30
CA ASN A 26 36.94 -12.94 4.35
C ASN A 26 36.73 -11.42 4.09
N ARG A 27 35.70 -11.04 3.32
CA ARG A 27 35.44 -9.64 2.97
C ARG A 27 34.67 -9.00 4.11
N THR A 28 35.39 -8.23 4.91
CA THR A 28 34.80 -7.40 5.95
C THR A 28 34.03 -6.24 5.34
N LEU A 29 32.76 -6.07 5.75
CA LEU A 29 31.92 -4.95 5.36
C LEU A 29 32.45 -3.65 5.98
N PRO A 30 32.62 -2.58 5.20
CA PRO A 30 32.95 -1.28 5.76
C PRO A 30 31.70 -0.72 6.44
N LEU A 31 31.65 -0.78 7.77
CA LEU A 31 30.53 -0.29 8.56
C LEU A 31 30.68 1.21 8.84
N PRO A 32 29.58 1.98 8.89
CA PRO A 32 29.64 3.34 9.39
C PRO A 32 30.05 3.36 10.87
N PRO A 33 30.71 4.43 11.34
CA PRO A 33 30.81 4.68 12.77
C PRO A 33 29.42 4.76 13.40
N ARG A 34 29.30 4.52 14.71
CA ARG A 34 28.03 4.76 15.41
C ARG A 34 27.74 6.25 15.47
N ALA A 35 26.46 6.63 15.46
CA ALA A 35 26.07 8.00 15.71
C ALA A 35 26.58 8.45 17.09
N ASN A 36 27.24 9.60 17.14
CA ASN A 36 27.74 10.14 18.40
C ASN A 36 26.56 10.63 19.27
N PRO A 37 26.71 10.59 20.61
CA PRO A 37 25.69 11.10 21.53
C PRO A 37 25.37 12.58 21.28
N PRO A 38 24.16 13.05 21.69
CA PRO A 38 23.78 14.46 21.57
C PRO A 38 24.84 15.42 22.14
N GLY A 39 25.14 16.49 21.39
CA GLY A 39 26.11 17.51 21.77
C GLY A 39 27.56 17.22 21.39
N GLN A 40 27.84 16.10 20.72
CA GLN A 40 29.14 15.79 20.12
C GLN A 40 29.11 16.00 18.61
N ALA A 41 30.26 16.36 18.02
CA ALA A 41 30.37 16.50 16.57
C ALA A 41 30.19 15.12 15.90
N GLN A 42 29.42 15.06 14.81
CA GLN A 42 29.28 13.84 14.02
C GLN A 42 30.39 13.76 12.95
N PRO A 43 30.72 12.55 12.47
CA PRO A 43 31.51 12.36 11.25
C PRO A 43 30.86 13.04 10.04
N VAL A 44 31.68 13.42 9.06
CA VAL A 44 31.21 14.02 7.81
C VAL A 44 30.63 12.94 6.92
N PHE A 45 29.30 12.93 6.78
CA PHE A 45 28.60 12.04 5.86
C PHE A 45 28.68 12.57 4.41
N GLY A 46 28.88 11.67 3.44
CA GLY A 46 28.99 12.03 2.04
C GLY A 46 28.90 10.83 1.09
N ALA A 47 29.36 11.03 -0.14
CA ALA A 47 29.41 10.01 -1.18
C ALA A 47 30.79 10.01 -1.85
N GLY A 48 31.27 8.82 -2.20
CA GLY A 48 32.43 8.55 -3.05
C GLY A 48 32.03 7.82 -4.33
N GLU A 49 33.01 7.26 -5.04
CA GLU A 49 32.76 6.46 -6.24
C GLU A 49 32.04 5.15 -5.86
N GLY A 50 30.75 5.05 -6.16
CA GLY A 50 29.93 3.85 -5.93
C GLY A 50 29.56 3.56 -4.47
N SER A 51 29.92 4.41 -3.50
CA SER A 51 29.70 4.15 -2.07
C SER A 51 29.36 5.42 -1.26
N PHE A 52 28.59 5.27 -0.18
CA PHE A 52 28.48 6.32 0.83
C PHE A 52 29.75 6.38 1.67
N THR A 53 30.02 7.54 2.26
CA THR A 53 31.23 7.75 3.07
C THR A 53 30.95 8.43 4.40
N PHE A 54 31.77 8.09 5.40
CA PHE A 54 31.89 8.81 6.66
C PHE A 54 33.35 9.23 6.85
N ASP A 55 33.60 10.53 6.98
CA ASP A 55 34.95 11.12 7.00
C ASP A 55 35.81 10.73 5.79
N GLY A 56 35.16 10.49 4.64
CA GLY A 56 35.80 10.07 3.39
C GLY A 56 36.05 8.56 3.26
N GLU A 57 35.81 7.78 4.31
CA GLU A 57 35.92 6.32 4.28
C GLU A 57 34.60 5.68 3.84
N PRO A 58 34.61 4.70 2.90
CA PRO A 58 33.40 4.01 2.45
C PRO A 58 32.62 3.38 3.61
N ALA A 59 31.29 3.33 3.48
CA ALA A 59 30.41 2.68 4.43
C ALA A 59 29.16 2.08 3.76
N VAL A 60 28.72 0.91 4.24
CA VAL A 60 27.46 0.28 3.84
C VAL A 60 26.39 0.55 4.89
N ILE A 61 25.31 1.21 4.46
CA ILE A 61 24.14 1.50 5.29
C ILE A 61 23.23 0.26 5.27
N ILE A 62 23.01 -0.33 6.43
CA ILE A 62 22.04 -1.41 6.66
C ILE A 62 20.90 -0.79 7.46
N SER A 63 19.89 -0.34 6.72
CA SER A 63 18.71 0.35 7.25
C SER A 63 17.50 -0.57 7.32
N GLY A 64 16.56 -0.27 8.20
CA GLY A 64 15.27 -0.94 8.25
C GLY A 64 14.16 0.03 8.61
N SER A 65 13.03 -0.07 7.90
CA SER A 65 11.89 0.82 8.09
C SER A 65 11.13 0.49 9.37
N VAL A 66 10.99 1.49 10.25
CA VAL A 66 10.14 1.48 11.45
C VAL A 66 9.36 2.79 11.49
N HIS A 67 8.04 2.71 11.34
CA HIS A 67 7.18 3.90 11.30
C HIS A 67 6.70 4.27 12.71
N TYR A 68 7.22 5.35 13.28
CA TYR A 68 6.89 5.80 14.65
C TYR A 68 5.38 5.89 14.91
N ALA A 69 4.59 6.36 13.93
CA ALA A 69 3.15 6.51 14.06
C ALA A 69 2.39 5.17 14.16
N ARG A 70 2.99 4.05 13.70
CA ARG A 70 2.44 2.69 13.79
C ARG A 70 2.89 1.92 15.03
N VAL A 71 3.75 2.51 15.86
CA VAL A 71 4.33 1.90 17.06
C VAL A 71 4.01 2.77 18.27
N PRO A 72 3.51 2.22 19.39
CA PRO A 72 3.37 2.98 20.63
C PRO A 72 4.70 3.60 21.06
N ARG A 73 4.69 4.87 21.47
CA ARG A 73 5.89 5.64 21.86
C ARG A 73 6.76 4.92 22.87
N GLU A 74 6.14 4.28 23.85
CA GLU A 74 6.79 3.52 24.91
C GLU A 74 7.63 2.35 24.37
N TYR A 75 7.34 1.91 23.15
CA TYR A 75 7.96 0.76 22.50
C TYR A 75 8.96 1.12 21.41
N TRP A 76 9.11 2.40 21.02
CA TRP A 76 10.08 2.81 19.99
C TRP A 76 11.48 2.30 20.27
N ARG A 77 11.97 2.48 21.52
CA ARG A 77 13.31 2.04 21.92
C ARG A 77 13.49 0.53 21.83
N ASP A 78 12.46 -0.24 22.14
CA ASP A 78 12.51 -1.71 22.00
C ASP A 78 12.69 -2.10 20.54
N ARG A 79 11.90 -1.51 19.61
CA ARG A 79 12.02 -1.80 18.18
C ARG A 79 13.39 -1.41 17.61
N ILE A 80 13.91 -0.24 18.02
CA ILE A 80 15.24 0.24 17.63
C ILE A 80 16.35 -0.70 18.15
N ARG A 81 16.23 -1.20 19.38
CA ARG A 81 17.18 -2.17 19.94
C ARG A 81 17.13 -3.51 19.21
N LYS A 82 15.95 -3.98 18.81
CA LYS A 82 15.80 -5.18 17.99
C LYS A 82 16.45 -4.99 16.61
N ALA A 83 16.27 -3.84 15.97
CA ALA A 83 16.97 -3.51 14.73
C ALA A 83 18.50 -3.64 14.89
N LYS A 84 19.04 -2.97 15.92
CA LYS A 84 20.47 -3.03 16.24
C LYS A 84 20.96 -4.44 16.54
N ALA A 85 20.16 -5.23 17.27
CA ALA A 85 20.43 -6.63 17.55
C ALA A 85 20.32 -7.53 16.31
N MET A 86 19.82 -7.06 15.18
CA MET A 86 19.85 -7.80 13.92
C MET A 86 21.08 -7.45 13.06
N GLY A 87 21.90 -6.49 13.51
CA GLY A 87 23.09 -6.01 12.77
C GLY A 87 22.85 -4.73 11.96
N PHE A 88 21.70 -4.08 12.13
CA PHE A 88 21.36 -2.85 11.42
C PHE A 88 22.09 -1.66 12.06
N ASN A 89 22.43 -0.67 11.24
CA ASN A 89 23.14 0.54 11.66
C ASN A 89 22.34 1.83 11.41
N CYS A 90 21.19 1.73 10.74
CA CYS A 90 20.33 2.84 10.39
C CYS A 90 18.84 2.48 10.53
N ILE A 91 18.00 3.48 10.79
CA ILE A 91 16.54 3.37 10.81
C ILE A 91 15.96 4.27 9.72
N GLY A 92 15.07 3.72 8.89
CA GLY A 92 14.25 4.49 7.96
C GLY A 92 12.88 4.79 8.56
N THR A 93 12.36 6.00 8.37
CA THR A 93 10.96 6.31 8.68
C THR A 93 10.36 7.32 7.72
N TYR A 94 9.11 7.08 7.32
CA TYR A 94 8.24 8.11 6.76
C TYR A 94 7.75 9.09 7.81
N ILE A 95 7.21 10.23 7.39
CA ILE A 95 6.45 11.18 8.21
C ILE A 95 5.07 11.36 7.56
N PHE A 96 4.00 11.10 8.31
CA PHE A 96 2.63 11.07 7.78
C PHE A 96 1.97 12.43 7.94
N TRP A 97 1.99 13.25 6.88
CA TRP A 97 1.49 14.63 6.93
C TRP A 97 0.07 14.74 7.52
N ASN A 98 -0.87 13.91 7.08
CA ASN A 98 -2.25 13.93 7.56
C ASN A 98 -2.45 13.54 9.02
N ALA A 99 -1.50 12.81 9.62
CA ALA A 99 -1.50 12.54 11.05
C ALA A 99 -1.12 13.80 11.84
N HIS A 100 -0.18 14.58 11.30
CA HIS A 100 0.30 15.83 11.90
C HIS A 100 -0.62 17.01 11.66
N GLU A 101 -1.27 17.11 10.50
CA GLU A 101 -2.10 18.26 10.09
C GLU A 101 -3.53 17.81 9.74
N LYS A 102 -4.25 17.29 10.75
CA LYS A 102 -5.66 16.87 10.59
C LYS A 102 -6.56 18.00 10.12
N LYS A 103 -6.22 19.24 10.47
CA LYS A 103 -6.88 20.47 10.01
C LYS A 103 -5.83 21.43 9.45
N PRO A 104 -6.16 22.22 8.41
CA PRO A 104 -5.20 23.14 7.80
C PRO A 104 -4.58 24.11 8.83
N GLY A 105 -3.25 24.09 8.94
CA GLY A 105 -2.44 24.93 9.81
C GLY A 105 -2.33 24.47 11.27
N GLU A 106 -3.04 23.41 11.67
CA GLU A 106 -3.01 22.88 13.03
C GLU A 106 -2.12 21.63 13.10
N PHE A 107 -0.87 21.82 13.53
CA PHE A 107 0.12 20.73 13.62
C PHE A 107 0.19 20.09 15.02
N ASP A 108 0.25 18.76 15.07
CA ASP A 108 0.52 17.98 16.28
C ASP A 108 1.80 17.15 16.12
N PHE A 109 2.79 17.40 16.98
CA PHE A 109 4.04 16.64 17.11
C PHE A 109 4.23 16.10 18.54
N SER A 110 3.13 15.83 19.24
CA SER A 110 3.13 15.34 20.62
C SER A 110 2.83 13.84 20.70
N GLY A 111 3.07 13.24 21.86
CA GLY A 111 2.74 11.84 22.13
C GLY A 111 3.33 10.89 21.08
N ASN A 112 2.47 10.09 20.44
CA ASN A 112 2.88 9.13 19.40
C ASN A 112 3.28 9.78 18.06
N LEU A 113 3.12 11.10 17.93
CA LEU A 113 3.51 11.89 16.75
C LEU A 113 4.78 12.71 16.97
N ASP A 114 5.49 12.51 18.07
CA ASP A 114 6.75 13.21 18.36
C ASP A 114 7.92 12.60 17.59
N ILE A 115 8.03 12.97 16.32
CA ILE A 115 9.09 12.52 15.42
C ILE A 115 10.48 12.95 15.91
N ALA A 116 10.59 14.13 16.55
CA ALA A 116 11.85 14.60 17.09
C ALA A 116 12.35 13.66 18.20
N GLU A 117 11.47 13.25 19.12
CA GLU A 117 11.84 12.26 20.12
C GLU A 117 12.22 10.92 19.49
N PHE A 118 11.45 10.40 18.53
CA PHE A 118 11.80 9.14 17.86
C PHE A 118 13.22 9.17 17.29
N VAL A 119 13.60 10.26 16.61
CA VAL A 119 14.94 10.46 16.07
C VAL A 119 15.99 10.58 17.19
N ARG A 120 15.70 11.27 18.30
CA ARG A 120 16.61 11.32 19.46
C ARG A 120 16.83 9.93 20.08
N VAL A 121 15.80 9.11 20.18
CA VAL A 121 15.92 7.73 20.67
C VAL A 121 16.85 6.91 19.75
N CYS A 122 16.74 7.08 18.42
CA CYS A 122 17.68 6.46 17.48
C CYS A 122 19.13 6.91 17.76
N GLN A 123 19.37 8.22 17.95
CA GLN A 123 20.70 8.74 18.26
C GLN A 123 21.25 8.18 19.57
N GLU A 124 20.43 8.12 20.63
CA GLU A 124 20.83 7.57 21.93
C GLU A 124 21.19 6.09 21.86
N GLU A 125 20.52 5.32 21.00
CA GLU A 125 20.86 3.92 20.72
C GLU A 125 22.02 3.79 19.71
N GLY A 126 22.59 4.90 19.23
CA GLY A 126 23.75 4.96 18.34
C GLY A 126 23.44 4.60 16.89
N MET A 127 22.18 4.77 16.46
CA MET A 127 21.68 4.46 15.12
C MET A 127 21.61 5.73 14.27
N TRP A 128 21.96 5.61 12.99
CA TRP A 128 21.69 6.65 11.99
C TRP A 128 20.22 6.66 11.58
N VAL A 129 19.77 7.74 10.95
CA VAL A 129 18.38 7.89 10.52
C VAL A 129 18.30 8.40 9.07
N ILE A 130 17.40 7.77 8.30
CA ILE A 130 16.91 8.26 7.02
C ILE A 130 15.47 8.73 7.23
N VAL A 131 15.19 10.01 7.00
CA VAL A 131 13.83 10.55 7.09
C VAL A 131 13.24 10.74 5.71
N ARG A 132 11.99 10.31 5.54
CA ARG A 132 11.26 10.37 4.27
C ARG A 132 10.02 11.24 4.47
N PRO A 133 10.15 12.57 4.45
CA PRO A 133 9.10 13.48 4.92
C PRO A 133 7.87 13.59 4.03
N GLY A 134 7.91 13.09 2.78
CA GLY A 134 6.79 13.17 1.84
C GLY A 134 6.94 14.28 0.79
N PRO A 135 5.87 15.03 0.42
CA PRO A 135 4.57 15.12 1.11
C PRO A 135 3.67 13.89 0.93
N TYR A 136 3.95 13.08 -0.08
CA TYR A 136 3.36 11.76 -0.31
C TYR A 136 4.32 10.67 0.12
N VAL A 137 3.81 9.65 0.81
CA VAL A 137 4.59 8.53 1.36
C VAL A 137 4.05 7.15 0.96
N CYS A 138 2.93 7.07 0.23
CA CYS A 138 2.27 5.78 -0.07
C CYS A 138 1.98 4.97 1.22
N ALA A 139 2.82 3.96 1.47
CA ALA A 139 2.96 3.22 2.71
C ALA A 139 1.69 2.53 3.22
N GLU A 140 0.71 2.25 2.35
CA GLU A 140 -0.60 1.71 2.73
C GLU A 140 -1.31 2.54 3.82
N TRP A 141 -1.07 3.85 3.77
CA TRP A 141 -1.61 4.83 4.71
C TRP A 141 -2.59 5.72 3.96
N THR A 142 -3.70 6.09 4.61
CA THR A 142 -4.78 6.85 3.99
C THR A 142 -4.27 8.06 3.19
N LEU A 143 -4.66 8.16 1.91
CA LEU A 143 -4.24 9.15 0.92
C LEU A 143 -2.71 9.30 0.76
N GLY A 144 -1.96 8.23 1.02
CA GLY A 144 -0.50 8.23 0.96
C GLY A 144 0.13 9.24 1.92
N GLY A 145 -0.51 9.48 3.06
CA GLY A 145 -0.07 10.48 4.04
C GLY A 145 -0.50 11.93 3.73
N ILE A 146 -1.04 12.23 2.56
CA ILE A 146 -1.55 13.57 2.24
C ILE A 146 -2.85 13.83 3.01
N PRO A 147 -3.10 15.05 3.55
CA PRO A 147 -4.35 15.35 4.23
C PRO A 147 -5.55 15.37 3.28
N PRO A 148 -6.62 14.58 3.54
CA PRO A 148 -7.79 14.55 2.66
C PRO A 148 -8.57 15.85 2.58
N TRP A 149 -8.36 16.79 3.51
CA TRP A 149 -8.98 18.12 3.43
C TRP A 149 -8.53 18.91 2.18
N LEU A 150 -7.40 18.54 1.55
CA LEU A 150 -6.98 19.11 0.26
C LEU A 150 -7.95 18.76 -0.87
N LEU A 151 -8.66 17.63 -0.78
CA LEU A 151 -9.61 17.20 -1.80
C LEU A 151 -10.95 17.95 -1.72
N ALA A 152 -11.15 18.82 -0.71
CA ALA A 152 -12.31 19.70 -0.64
C ALA A 152 -12.37 20.67 -1.82
N GLU A 153 -11.21 21.06 -2.36
CA GLU A 153 -11.08 21.82 -3.59
C GLU A 153 -11.28 20.87 -4.80
N PRO A 154 -12.35 21.01 -5.60
CA PRO A 154 -12.72 20.02 -6.62
C PRO A 154 -11.70 19.83 -7.75
N ASP A 155 -10.92 20.85 -8.06
CA ASP A 155 -9.95 20.90 -9.16
C ASP A 155 -8.49 20.96 -8.68
N LEU A 156 -8.23 20.72 -7.39
CA LEU A 156 -6.88 20.60 -6.86
C LEU A 156 -6.31 19.22 -7.20
N ASP A 157 -5.17 19.22 -7.90
CA ASP A 157 -4.41 18.02 -8.23
C ASP A 157 -3.24 17.85 -7.27
N ILE A 158 -3.32 16.82 -6.41
CA ILE A 158 -2.24 16.46 -5.49
C ILE A 158 -1.06 15.85 -6.25
N ARG A 159 0.15 16.00 -5.70
CA ARG A 159 1.42 15.52 -6.32
C ARG A 159 1.70 16.14 -7.70
N THR A 160 1.29 17.39 -7.88
CA THR A 160 1.54 18.18 -9.09
C THR A 160 2.06 19.57 -8.72
N ASN A 161 2.40 20.36 -9.73
CA ASN A 161 2.85 21.74 -9.60
C ASN A 161 1.70 22.74 -9.28
N ASP A 162 0.53 22.27 -8.84
CA ASP A 162 -0.56 23.13 -8.39
C ASP A 162 -0.09 24.02 -7.23
N PRO A 163 -0.18 25.36 -7.35
CA PRO A 163 0.34 26.28 -6.33
C PRO A 163 -0.33 26.12 -4.97
N ARG A 164 -1.60 25.69 -4.93
CA ARG A 164 -2.34 25.44 -3.67
C ARG A 164 -1.77 24.22 -2.95
N PHE A 165 -1.43 23.17 -3.70
CA PHE A 165 -0.79 21.98 -3.15
C PHE A 165 0.63 22.28 -2.66
N LEU A 166 1.42 23.04 -3.44
CA LEU A 166 2.77 23.43 -3.06
C LEU A 166 2.80 24.38 -1.85
N GLU A 167 1.86 25.32 -1.74
CA GLU A 167 1.74 26.19 -0.56
C GLU A 167 1.47 25.39 0.72
N ALA A 168 0.51 24.47 0.67
CA ALA A 168 0.21 23.57 1.78
C ALA A 168 1.41 22.67 2.14
N THR A 169 2.09 22.12 1.12
CA THR A 169 3.30 21.30 1.29
C THR A 169 4.43 22.10 1.94
N GLY A 170 4.67 23.33 1.50
CA GLY A 170 5.69 24.20 2.07
C GLY A 170 5.43 24.53 3.55
N ARG A 171 4.16 24.78 3.91
CA ARG A 171 3.76 24.95 5.32
C ARG A 171 4.07 23.69 6.15
N TYR A 172 3.72 22.51 5.63
CA TYR A 172 4.01 21.24 6.29
C TYR A 172 5.51 20.99 6.45
N PHE A 173 6.31 21.13 5.40
CA PHE A 173 7.76 20.93 5.48
C PHE A 173 8.45 21.91 6.41
N LYS A 174 7.97 23.16 6.50
CA LYS A 174 8.46 24.10 7.51
C LYS A 174 8.17 23.60 8.94
N ALA A 175 6.95 23.11 9.20
CA ALA A 175 6.59 22.57 10.50
C ALA A 175 7.41 21.32 10.88
N VAL A 176 7.67 20.42 9.92
CA VAL A 176 8.56 19.26 10.11
C VAL A 176 10.00 19.70 10.32
N GLY A 177 10.48 20.67 9.55
CA GLY A 177 11.82 21.24 9.65
C GLY A 177 12.07 21.88 11.03
N GLU A 178 11.07 22.53 11.62
CA GLU A 178 11.13 23.03 13.01
C GLU A 178 11.39 21.91 14.04
N GLN A 179 10.98 20.68 13.75
CA GLN A 179 11.24 19.51 14.62
C GLN A 179 12.61 18.88 14.37
N LEU A 180 13.09 18.85 13.11
CA LEU A 180 14.17 17.96 12.68
C LEU A 180 15.45 18.64 12.19
N LYS A 181 15.43 19.94 11.87
CA LYS A 181 16.60 20.63 11.29
C LYS A 181 17.87 20.50 12.15
N ASP A 182 17.71 20.57 13.47
CA ASP A 182 18.83 20.49 14.43
C ASP A 182 19.26 19.04 14.72
N LEU A 183 18.56 18.05 14.15
CA LEU A 183 18.85 16.61 14.28
C LEU A 183 19.54 16.04 13.03
N GLN A 184 19.92 16.89 12.08
CA GLN A 184 20.74 16.47 10.93
C GLN A 184 22.19 16.24 11.33
N VAL A 185 22.86 15.35 10.60
CA VAL A 185 24.27 15.02 10.81
C VAL A 185 25.17 16.27 10.74
N THR A 186 24.81 17.22 9.90
CA THR A 186 25.41 18.57 9.76
C THR A 186 25.29 19.44 11.01
N HIS A 187 24.32 19.15 11.89
CA HIS A 187 24.03 19.87 13.14
C HIS A 187 24.25 19.01 14.40
N GLY A 188 24.89 17.86 14.26
CA GLY A 188 25.24 16.99 15.40
C GLY A 188 24.23 15.87 15.69
N GLY A 189 23.16 15.74 14.92
CA GLY A 189 22.15 14.68 15.08
C GLY A 189 22.37 13.46 14.17
N PRO A 190 21.46 12.47 14.18
CA PRO A 190 21.66 11.21 13.45
C PRO A 190 21.09 11.20 12.03
N ILE A 191 20.40 12.26 11.57
CA ILE A 191 19.75 12.23 10.24
C ILE A 191 20.81 12.42 9.16
N ILE A 192 21.10 11.35 8.42
CA ILE A 192 22.12 11.33 7.35
C ILE A 192 21.51 11.60 5.98
N GLN A 193 20.25 11.23 5.74
CA GLN A 193 19.57 11.43 4.47
C GLN A 193 18.13 11.91 4.65
N VAL A 194 17.68 12.74 3.71
CA VAL A 194 16.30 13.22 3.59
C VAL A 194 15.78 12.85 2.20
N GLN A 195 14.66 12.13 2.12
CA GLN A 195 14.08 11.78 0.83
C GLN A 195 13.20 12.92 0.27
N VAL A 196 13.33 13.15 -1.04
CA VAL A 196 12.50 14.05 -1.85
C VAL A 196 11.41 13.22 -2.51
N GLU A 197 10.14 13.53 -2.22
CA GLU A 197 8.98 12.79 -2.74
C GLU A 197 9.06 11.28 -2.40
N ASN A 198 8.29 10.44 -3.08
CA ASN A 198 8.31 9.00 -2.97
C ASN A 198 7.80 8.29 -4.23
N GLU A 199 8.69 7.56 -4.91
CA GLU A 199 8.36 6.72 -6.09
C GLU A 199 7.60 7.49 -7.17
N TYR A 200 8.03 8.72 -7.45
CA TYR A 200 7.32 9.58 -8.38
C TYR A 200 7.35 9.03 -9.81
N GLY A 201 8.29 8.17 -10.18
CA GLY A 201 8.27 7.41 -11.44
C GLY A 201 7.03 6.53 -11.61
N GLN A 202 6.35 6.14 -10.52
CA GLN A 202 5.10 5.39 -10.59
C GLN A 202 3.86 6.29 -10.75
N PHE A 203 4.03 7.61 -10.77
CA PHE A 203 2.96 8.61 -10.87
C PHE A 203 3.15 9.59 -12.03
N GLY A 204 4.40 10.02 -12.23
CA GLY A 204 4.84 10.92 -13.27
C GLY A 204 4.74 10.29 -14.65
N ARG A 205 4.65 11.14 -15.66
CA ARG A 205 4.53 10.75 -17.05
C ARG A 205 5.90 10.96 -17.73
N PRO A 206 6.45 9.92 -18.39
CA PRO A 206 7.70 10.04 -19.14
C PRO A 206 7.71 11.27 -20.06
N GLY A 207 8.75 12.11 -19.92
CA GLY A 207 8.95 13.31 -20.73
C GLY A 207 8.06 14.52 -20.38
N ASN A 208 7.29 14.49 -19.29
CA ASN A 208 6.48 15.64 -18.87
C ASN A 208 7.31 16.65 -18.07
N ALA A 209 7.43 17.88 -18.58
CA ALA A 209 8.20 18.94 -17.92
C ALA A 209 7.59 19.43 -16.60
N ASP A 210 6.26 19.34 -16.45
CA ASP A 210 5.59 19.77 -15.21
C ASP A 210 5.88 18.83 -14.03
N ASP A 211 6.06 17.55 -14.33
CA ASP A 211 6.42 16.51 -13.37
C ASP A 211 7.85 16.75 -12.81
N ILE A 212 8.78 17.16 -13.68
CA ILE A 212 10.15 17.54 -13.27
C ILE A 212 10.11 18.82 -12.44
N ALA A 213 9.32 19.83 -12.86
CA ALA A 213 9.18 21.08 -12.13
C ALA A 213 8.59 20.88 -10.72
N TYR A 214 7.60 19.98 -10.59
CA TYR A 214 7.04 19.58 -9.30
C TYR A 214 8.11 18.97 -8.38
N ASN A 215 8.88 18.00 -8.87
CA ASN A 215 9.93 17.35 -8.10
C ASN A 215 11.01 18.34 -7.64
N GLN A 216 11.41 19.26 -8.52
CA GLN A 216 12.30 20.37 -8.16
C GLN A 216 11.69 21.25 -7.06
N ALA A 217 10.40 21.60 -7.16
CA ALA A 217 9.72 22.38 -6.12
C ALA A 217 9.68 21.66 -4.77
N ILE A 218 9.44 20.34 -4.73
CA ILE A 218 9.49 19.57 -3.48
C ILE A 218 10.90 19.61 -2.86
N TYR A 219 11.94 19.45 -3.66
CA TYR A 219 13.33 19.57 -3.21
C TYR A 219 13.63 20.96 -2.64
N ASP A 220 13.21 22.03 -3.34
CA ASP A 220 13.42 23.40 -2.89
C ASP A 220 12.68 23.70 -1.58
N LEU A 221 11.43 23.25 -1.45
CA LEU A 221 10.63 23.41 -0.22
C LEU A 221 11.24 22.68 0.98
N LEU A 222 11.84 21.51 0.79
CA LEU A 222 12.58 20.82 1.86
C LEU A 222 13.79 21.65 2.32
N ARG A 223 14.56 22.21 1.39
CA ARG A 223 15.68 23.08 1.72
C ARG A 223 15.23 24.35 2.46
N GLU A 224 14.14 24.95 2.01
CA GLU A 224 13.52 26.09 2.70
C GLU A 224 13.01 25.74 4.10
N GLY A 225 12.58 24.49 4.32
CA GLY A 225 12.23 23.93 5.62
C GLY A 225 13.43 23.77 6.57
N GLY A 226 14.68 23.89 6.07
CA GLY A 226 15.90 23.83 6.85
C GLY A 226 16.69 22.52 6.72
N PHE A 227 16.35 21.68 5.75
CA PHE A 227 17.13 20.47 5.46
C PHE A 227 18.37 20.80 4.61
N ASP A 228 19.55 20.35 5.08
CA ASP A 228 20.85 20.62 4.46
C ASP A 228 21.81 19.41 4.42
N THR A 229 21.35 18.22 4.83
CA THR A 229 22.06 16.95 4.62
C THR A 229 21.90 16.42 3.20
N MET A 230 22.39 15.19 2.92
CA MET A 230 22.23 14.53 1.63
C MET A 230 20.75 14.28 1.30
N PHE A 231 20.33 14.72 0.11
CA PHE A 231 19.01 14.41 -0.42
C PHE A 231 19.04 13.16 -1.27
N ILE A 232 18.04 12.30 -1.08
CA ILE A 232 17.82 11.10 -1.89
C ILE A 232 16.43 11.14 -2.53
N ARG A 233 16.23 10.35 -3.57
CA ARG A 233 14.91 9.93 -4.07
C ARG A 233 14.90 8.41 -4.21
N CYS A 234 13.73 7.82 -4.38
CA CYS A 234 13.60 6.38 -4.61
C CYS A 234 12.60 6.08 -5.72
N ASP A 235 12.95 5.15 -6.59
CA ASP A 235 12.09 4.73 -7.70
C ASP A 235 12.42 3.30 -8.13
N TRP A 236 11.57 2.74 -8.98
CA TRP A 236 11.74 1.37 -9.46
C TRP A 236 12.74 1.32 -10.62
N PRO A 237 13.39 0.16 -10.86
CA PRO A 237 14.32 -0.01 -11.98
C PRO A 237 13.59 -0.13 -13.33
N VAL A 238 12.82 0.89 -13.71
CA VAL A 238 12.06 0.99 -14.95
C VAL A 238 12.64 2.14 -15.77
N GLU A 239 13.28 1.83 -16.89
CA GLU A 239 14.03 2.79 -17.71
C GLU A 239 13.18 3.99 -18.12
N GLU A 240 11.94 3.73 -18.53
CA GLU A 240 11.01 4.68 -19.10
C GLU A 240 10.52 5.71 -18.07
N THR A 241 10.36 5.31 -16.81
CA THR A 241 9.73 6.15 -15.79
C THR A 241 10.70 6.65 -14.72
N ILE A 242 11.80 5.96 -14.44
CA ILE A 242 12.72 6.36 -13.36
C ILE A 242 13.26 7.79 -13.54
N SER A 243 13.43 8.28 -14.78
CA SER A 243 13.94 9.63 -15.04
C SER A 243 12.90 10.75 -14.93
N THR A 244 11.63 10.46 -14.68
CA THR A 244 10.60 11.52 -14.50
C THR A 244 10.81 12.34 -13.22
N ALA A 245 11.62 11.82 -12.29
CA ALA A 245 11.90 12.44 -11.00
C ALA A 245 13.39 12.72 -10.80
N ASP A 246 14.21 12.71 -11.87
CA ASP A 246 15.62 13.09 -11.77
C ASP A 246 15.73 14.58 -11.44
N ILE A 247 16.51 14.89 -10.39
CA ILE A 247 16.76 16.25 -9.90
C ILE A 247 18.27 16.41 -9.68
N ASP A 248 18.83 17.53 -10.12
CA ASP A 248 20.24 17.85 -9.88
C ASP A 248 20.53 17.99 -8.38
N GLY A 249 21.56 17.29 -7.89
CA GLY A 249 21.95 17.33 -6.47
C GLY A 249 21.17 16.38 -5.56
N VAL A 250 20.31 15.53 -6.11
CA VAL A 250 19.59 14.47 -5.38
C VAL A 250 20.11 13.11 -5.84
N TYR A 251 20.44 12.24 -4.89
CA TYR A 251 20.91 10.88 -5.17
C TYR A 251 19.74 9.93 -5.41
N THR A 252 19.85 9.04 -6.39
CA THR A 252 18.81 8.04 -6.70
C THR A 252 19.07 6.75 -5.93
N THR A 253 18.01 6.18 -5.36
CA THR A 253 17.98 4.82 -4.80
C THR A 253 16.92 3.99 -5.53
N MET A 254 17.04 2.66 -5.47
CA MET A 254 16.09 1.75 -6.15
C MET A 254 15.21 0.97 -5.19
N ASN A 255 13.94 0.82 -5.52
CA ASN A 255 13.01 -0.02 -4.76
C ASN A 255 12.68 -1.30 -5.53
N PHE A 256 12.77 -2.44 -4.85
CA PHE A 256 12.46 -3.75 -5.44
C PHE A 256 12.32 -4.85 -4.37
N GLY A 257 11.69 -5.97 -4.75
CA GLY A 257 11.56 -7.18 -3.91
C GLY A 257 12.49 -8.35 -4.29
N GLY A 258 13.34 -8.18 -5.32
CA GLY A 258 14.32 -9.19 -5.77
C GLY A 258 14.98 -8.83 -7.10
N SER A 259 15.86 -9.70 -7.60
CA SER A 259 16.70 -9.46 -8.80
C SER A 259 17.65 -8.27 -8.65
N ALA A 260 18.32 -8.15 -7.49
CA ALA A 260 19.24 -7.07 -7.19
C ALA A 260 20.37 -6.95 -8.22
N ASP A 261 20.88 -8.09 -8.72
CA ASP A 261 21.93 -8.14 -9.74
C ASP A 261 21.55 -7.40 -11.02
N LYS A 262 20.32 -7.60 -11.49
CA LYS A 262 19.79 -6.90 -12.67
C LYS A 262 19.48 -5.45 -12.38
N ALA A 263 18.85 -5.17 -11.23
CA ALA A 263 18.48 -3.82 -10.84
C ALA A 263 19.71 -2.91 -10.75
N PHE A 264 20.78 -3.37 -10.08
CA PHE A 264 22.00 -2.58 -9.96
C PHE A 264 22.88 -2.60 -11.20
N GLY A 265 22.82 -3.65 -12.03
CA GLY A 265 23.42 -3.60 -13.37
C GLY A 265 22.83 -2.47 -14.22
N PHE A 266 21.50 -2.30 -14.17
CA PHE A 266 20.81 -1.15 -14.79
C PHE A 266 21.15 0.18 -14.09
N PHE A 267 21.23 0.20 -12.77
CA PHE A 267 21.60 1.40 -11.99
C PHE A 267 22.97 1.93 -12.38
N GLU A 268 23.99 1.06 -12.48
CA GLU A 268 25.36 1.47 -12.82
C GLU A 268 25.46 2.05 -14.23
N GLU A 269 24.68 1.52 -15.19
CA GLU A 269 24.61 2.06 -16.54
C GLU A 269 23.97 3.46 -16.56
N LYS A 270 22.88 3.65 -15.79
CA LYS A 270 22.11 4.90 -15.79
C LYS A 270 22.70 6.00 -14.90
N TYR A 271 23.27 5.63 -13.75
CA TYR A 271 23.81 6.53 -12.71
C TYR A 271 25.27 6.17 -12.38
N PRO A 272 26.20 6.27 -13.34
CA PRO A 272 27.57 5.81 -13.17
C PRO A 272 28.27 6.53 -12.02
N GLY A 273 28.88 5.75 -11.12
CA GLY A 273 29.64 6.24 -9.96
C GLY A 273 28.79 6.71 -8.78
N MET A 274 27.45 6.66 -8.88
CA MET A 274 26.55 6.98 -7.77
C MET A 274 26.57 5.86 -6.71
N PRO A 275 26.50 6.16 -5.41
CA PRO A 275 26.35 5.16 -4.36
C PRO A 275 25.15 4.24 -4.61
N MET A 276 25.39 2.93 -4.57
CA MET A 276 24.32 1.95 -4.76
C MET A 276 23.53 1.73 -3.48
N MET A 277 22.22 1.97 -3.55
CA MET A 277 21.31 1.71 -2.45
C MET A 277 19.95 1.20 -2.91
N CYS A 278 19.47 0.16 -2.25
CA CYS A 278 18.07 -0.23 -2.29
C CYS A 278 17.28 0.60 -1.26
N GLY A 279 16.46 1.54 -1.72
CA GLY A 279 15.69 2.47 -0.87
C GLY A 279 14.54 1.78 -0.13
N GLU A 280 13.96 0.74 -0.75
CA GLU A 280 13.01 -0.18 -0.15
C GLU A 280 13.24 -1.59 -0.69
N TYR A 281 13.68 -2.47 0.20
CA TYR A 281 13.76 -3.89 -0.05
C TYR A 281 12.56 -4.60 0.55
N TRP A 282 11.58 -4.97 -0.29
CA TRP A 282 10.31 -5.54 0.18
C TRP A 282 10.44 -7.00 0.61
N VAL A 283 10.54 -7.24 1.92
CA VAL A 283 10.82 -8.58 2.52
C VAL A 283 9.56 -9.31 3.00
N GLY A 284 8.39 -8.80 2.65
CA GLY A 284 7.08 -9.22 3.12
C GLY A 284 5.99 -8.60 2.25
N TRP A 285 4.76 -8.47 2.75
CA TRP A 285 3.69 -7.72 2.08
C TRP A 285 2.53 -7.40 3.04
N PHE A 286 1.73 -6.40 2.71
CA PHE A 286 0.54 -5.99 3.47
C PHE A 286 -0.72 -6.76 3.06
N ASP A 287 -1.76 -6.71 3.89
CA ASP A 287 -3.02 -7.42 3.65
C ASP A 287 -4.18 -6.49 3.27
N HIS A 288 -5.11 -7.03 2.50
CA HIS A 288 -6.39 -6.40 2.17
C HIS A 288 -7.56 -7.14 2.82
N TRP A 289 -8.61 -6.41 3.19
CA TRP A 289 -9.85 -7.02 3.65
C TRP A 289 -10.49 -7.86 2.54
N GLY A 290 -10.72 -9.14 2.83
CA GLY A 290 -11.27 -10.14 1.92
C GLY A 290 -10.22 -10.88 1.08
N ALA A 291 -8.92 -10.70 1.37
CA ALA A 291 -7.82 -11.43 0.74
C ALA A 291 -7.12 -12.39 1.72
N LYS A 292 -6.27 -13.28 1.20
CA LYS A 292 -5.45 -14.18 2.02
C LYS A 292 -4.33 -13.38 2.70
N HIS A 293 -3.96 -13.77 3.92
CA HIS A 293 -2.79 -13.23 4.62
C HIS A 293 -1.51 -13.51 3.81
N HIS A 294 -0.71 -12.48 3.55
CA HIS A 294 0.53 -12.58 2.81
C HIS A 294 1.69 -13.08 3.68
N THR A 295 2.42 -14.05 3.15
CA THR A 295 3.70 -14.51 3.72
C THR A 295 4.65 -14.81 2.56
N LYS A 296 5.96 -14.70 2.79
CA LYS A 296 6.99 -14.91 1.76
C LYS A 296 8.03 -15.94 2.24
N ALA A 297 8.49 -16.78 1.31
CA ALA A 297 9.57 -17.72 1.58
C ALA A 297 10.90 -17.00 1.83
N LEU A 298 11.70 -17.48 2.78
CA LEU A 298 12.94 -16.83 3.22
C LEU A 298 14.12 -16.94 2.25
N ALA A 299 14.27 -18.08 1.58
CA ALA A 299 15.48 -18.40 0.82
C ALA A 299 15.83 -17.38 -0.28
N PRO A 300 14.86 -16.83 -1.06
CA PRO A 300 15.14 -15.76 -2.02
C PRO A 300 15.74 -14.52 -1.35
N PHE A 301 15.26 -14.12 -0.17
CA PHE A 301 15.74 -12.91 0.50
C PHE A 301 17.21 -13.01 0.93
N ILE A 302 17.62 -14.18 1.44
CA ILE A 302 19.01 -14.42 1.84
C ILE A 302 19.95 -14.24 0.65
N LYS A 303 19.59 -14.81 -0.52
CA LYS A 303 20.41 -14.72 -1.72
C LYS A 303 20.60 -13.27 -2.18
N GLU A 304 19.54 -12.47 -2.13
CA GLU A 304 19.60 -11.05 -2.52
C GLU A 304 20.40 -10.22 -1.50
N ILE A 305 20.24 -10.47 -0.19
CA ILE A 305 21.02 -9.80 0.87
C ILE A 305 22.51 -10.15 0.75
N ASP A 306 22.86 -11.43 0.59
CA ASP A 306 24.24 -11.86 0.36
C ASP A 306 24.82 -11.15 -0.88
N TRP A 307 24.06 -11.09 -1.99
CA TRP A 307 24.50 -10.39 -3.19
C TRP A 307 24.72 -8.89 -2.96
N MET A 308 23.79 -8.20 -2.27
CA MET A 308 23.94 -6.77 -1.98
C MET A 308 25.17 -6.52 -1.11
N LEU A 309 25.38 -7.31 -0.05
CA LEU A 309 26.52 -7.16 0.86
C LEU A 309 27.85 -7.51 0.18
N ASP A 310 27.92 -8.55 -0.66
CA ASP A 310 29.10 -8.94 -1.44
C ASP A 310 29.59 -7.84 -2.40
N ASN A 311 28.65 -6.99 -2.85
CA ASN A 311 28.89 -5.91 -3.81
C ASN A 311 28.89 -4.51 -3.14
N GLY A 312 28.89 -4.43 -1.81
CA GLY A 312 28.95 -3.16 -1.08
C GLY A 312 27.71 -2.27 -1.25
N VAL A 313 26.57 -2.86 -1.60
CA VAL A 313 25.30 -2.18 -1.81
C VAL A 313 24.62 -1.93 -0.47
N SER A 314 24.23 -0.68 -0.23
CA SER A 314 23.41 -0.31 0.93
C SER A 314 21.95 -0.71 0.72
N PHE A 315 21.20 -0.97 1.78
CA PHE A 315 19.77 -1.28 1.63
C PHE A 315 18.95 -0.87 2.84
N ASN A 316 17.67 -0.64 2.60
CA ASN A 316 16.67 -0.41 3.62
C ASN A 316 15.59 -1.50 3.56
N VAL A 317 15.52 -2.35 4.58
CA VAL A 317 14.50 -3.42 4.68
C VAL A 317 13.11 -2.81 4.92
N TYR A 318 12.19 -3.03 3.99
CA TYR A 318 10.80 -2.59 4.07
C TYR A 318 9.88 -3.82 4.18
N MET A 319 9.16 -4.06 5.27
CA MET A 319 9.29 -3.46 6.59
C MET A 319 10.24 -4.25 7.49
N LEU A 320 11.01 -3.54 8.32
CA LEU A 320 11.72 -4.16 9.44
C LEU A 320 10.74 -4.54 10.55
N HIS A 321 9.86 -3.61 10.86
CA HIS A 321 8.73 -3.74 11.76
C HIS A 321 7.61 -2.85 11.22
N GLY A 322 6.51 -3.47 10.78
CA GLY A 322 5.42 -2.70 10.18
C GLY A 322 4.49 -2.06 11.23
N GLY A 323 4.09 -2.80 12.27
CA GLY A 323 3.22 -2.30 13.35
C GLY A 323 1.74 -2.30 12.98
N THR A 324 1.00 -1.26 13.36
CA THR A 324 -0.47 -1.21 13.21
C THR A 324 -0.96 0.11 12.63
N ASN A 325 -1.90 0.04 11.68
CA ASN A 325 -2.69 1.17 11.19
C ASN A 325 -3.81 1.54 12.19
N PHE A 326 -3.44 2.13 13.32
CA PHE A 326 -4.42 2.52 14.35
C PHE A 326 -5.46 3.51 13.81
N GLY A 327 -6.68 3.46 14.36
CA GLY A 327 -7.78 4.35 14.00
C GLY A 327 -8.21 4.26 12.54
N PHE A 328 -8.30 5.41 11.86
CA PHE A 328 -8.75 5.55 10.48
C PHE A 328 -7.61 5.59 9.45
N ASN A 329 -6.39 5.26 9.88
CA ASN A 329 -5.19 5.55 9.11
C ASN A 329 -4.85 4.52 8.03
N SER A 330 -5.50 3.35 8.02
CA SER A 330 -5.35 2.36 6.94
C SER A 330 -5.75 2.98 5.60
N GLY A 331 -4.93 2.78 4.57
CA GLY A 331 -5.24 3.22 3.22
C GLY A 331 -6.14 2.25 2.45
N ALA A 332 -6.15 2.43 1.15
CA ALA A 332 -6.66 1.46 0.20
C ALA A 332 -5.85 1.53 -1.10
N ASN A 333 -5.84 0.44 -1.86
CA ASN A 333 -5.19 0.40 -3.16
C ASN A 333 -6.22 0.42 -4.26
N TRP A 334 -5.84 1.05 -5.37
CA TRP A 334 -6.51 0.91 -6.64
C TRP A 334 -5.53 0.28 -7.62
N SER A 335 -5.81 -0.96 -7.98
CA SER A 335 -5.05 -1.65 -9.01
C SER A 335 -6.02 -2.38 -9.92
N SER A 336 -5.75 -2.35 -11.23
CA SER A 336 -6.49 -3.16 -12.20
C SER A 336 -8.01 -2.91 -12.22
N GLY A 337 -8.40 -1.66 -11.90
CA GLY A 337 -9.77 -1.22 -11.77
C GLY A 337 -10.52 -1.82 -10.57
N GLN A 338 -9.81 -2.27 -9.54
CA GLN A 338 -10.35 -2.82 -8.31
C GLN A 338 -9.91 -2.00 -7.11
N TYR A 339 -10.87 -1.69 -6.23
CA TYR A 339 -10.62 -1.08 -4.94
C TYR A 339 -10.36 -2.20 -3.91
N SER A 340 -9.28 -2.05 -3.14
CA SER A 340 -8.89 -2.99 -2.08
C SER A 340 -8.54 -2.20 -0.82
N ALA A 341 -9.34 -2.32 0.24
CA ALA A 341 -9.08 -1.64 1.50
C ALA A 341 -8.04 -2.39 2.32
N ASP A 342 -7.04 -1.67 2.85
CA ASP A 342 -5.97 -2.26 3.65
C ASP A 342 -6.46 -2.65 5.04
N THR A 343 -5.84 -3.68 5.63
CA THR A 343 -6.15 -4.11 6.99
C THR A 343 -5.61 -3.15 8.06
N THR A 344 -6.11 -3.31 9.29
CA THR A 344 -5.60 -2.56 10.44
C THR A 344 -4.23 -3.08 10.87
N SER A 345 -4.02 -4.40 10.86
CA SER A 345 -2.67 -4.95 11.04
C SER A 345 -1.79 -4.51 9.89
N TYR A 346 -0.57 -4.09 10.22
CA TYR A 346 0.51 -3.86 9.28
C TYR A 346 1.71 -4.74 9.65
N ASP A 347 1.45 -5.97 10.10
CA ASP A 347 2.47 -6.97 10.44
C ASP A 347 3.52 -7.15 9.31
N TYR A 348 3.02 -7.16 8.08
CA TYR A 348 3.79 -7.21 6.84
C TYR A 348 4.54 -8.54 6.62
N ASP A 349 4.38 -9.57 7.46
CA ASP A 349 5.32 -10.70 7.53
C ASP A 349 6.77 -10.18 7.77
N ALA A 350 6.92 -9.17 8.61
CA ALA A 350 8.21 -8.53 8.86
C ALA A 350 9.15 -9.40 9.73
N PRO A 351 10.47 -9.12 9.76
CA PRO A 351 11.39 -9.72 10.74
C PRO A 351 10.94 -9.53 12.19
N ILE A 352 10.28 -8.40 12.48
CA ILE A 352 9.69 -8.10 13.79
C ILE A 352 8.17 -7.97 13.60
N ASP A 353 7.40 -8.88 14.21
CA ASP A 353 5.94 -8.98 14.06
C ASP A 353 5.19 -7.72 14.56
N GLU A 354 3.89 -7.63 14.33
CA GLU A 354 3.03 -6.50 14.75
C GLU A 354 3.18 -6.12 16.24
N LEU A 355 3.37 -7.09 17.13
CA LEU A 355 3.50 -6.87 18.58
C LEU A 355 4.97 -6.59 18.98
N GLY A 356 5.91 -6.66 18.05
CA GLY A 356 7.34 -6.54 18.33
C GLY A 356 8.03 -7.88 18.62
N GLY A 357 7.37 -9.01 18.41
CA GLY A 357 7.96 -10.35 18.54
C GLY A 357 9.03 -10.61 17.47
N ILE A 358 10.03 -11.41 17.85
CA ILE A 358 11.14 -11.80 16.96
C ILE A 358 10.75 -13.07 16.21
N THR A 359 10.86 -13.04 14.87
CA THR A 359 10.45 -14.16 14.00
C THR A 359 11.65 -14.98 13.51
N GLU A 360 11.40 -16.08 12.80
CA GLU A 360 12.46 -16.83 12.10
C GLU A 360 13.23 -15.96 11.09
N LYS A 361 12.52 -15.01 10.46
CA LYS A 361 13.09 -14.06 9.50
C LYS A 361 14.12 -13.14 10.16
N PHE A 362 13.89 -12.71 11.40
CA PHE A 362 14.88 -11.94 12.17
C PHE A 362 16.20 -12.70 12.36
N TYR A 363 16.13 -13.94 12.86
CA TYR A 363 17.34 -14.73 13.12
C TYR A 363 18.09 -15.00 11.82
N THR A 364 17.36 -15.33 10.76
CA THR A 364 17.93 -15.58 9.43
C THR A 364 18.65 -14.35 8.87
N PHE A 365 18.06 -13.15 9.00
CA PHE A 365 18.71 -11.92 8.56
C PHE A 365 19.90 -11.56 9.43
N ARG A 366 19.79 -11.70 10.76
CA ARG A 366 20.91 -11.51 11.69
C ARG A 366 22.08 -12.42 11.33
N ASP A 367 21.84 -13.70 11.11
CA ASP A 367 22.87 -14.69 10.78
C ASP A 367 23.51 -14.38 9.43
N THR A 368 22.71 -13.95 8.45
CA THR A 368 23.19 -13.56 7.12
C THR A 368 24.11 -12.34 7.21
N ILE A 369 23.68 -11.27 7.88
CA ILE A 369 24.46 -10.05 8.07
C ILE A 369 25.73 -10.31 8.89
N SER A 370 25.66 -11.18 9.90
CA SER A 370 26.80 -11.50 10.78
C SER A 370 28.01 -12.04 10.02
N LYS A 371 27.82 -12.71 8.88
CA LYS A 371 28.92 -13.22 8.03
C LYS A 371 29.81 -12.10 7.48
N TYR A 372 29.28 -10.90 7.36
CA TYR A 372 29.93 -9.75 6.72
C TYR A 372 30.56 -8.77 7.72
N LEU A 373 30.28 -8.93 9.02
CA LEU A 373 30.76 -7.96 10.01
C LEU A 373 32.27 -8.10 10.25
N PRO A 374 32.96 -7.01 10.63
CA PRO A 374 34.37 -7.05 10.98
C PRO A 374 34.70 -8.09 12.06
N GLU A 375 35.88 -8.69 11.96
CA GLU A 375 36.36 -9.63 12.98
C GLU A 375 36.36 -8.96 14.36
N GLY A 376 35.72 -9.62 15.34
CA GLY A 376 35.55 -9.09 16.70
C GLY A 376 34.41 -8.06 16.85
N TYR A 377 33.63 -7.79 15.80
CA TYR A 377 32.41 -6.99 15.93
C TYR A 377 31.33 -7.82 16.62
N GLU A 378 30.87 -7.35 17.78
CA GLU A 378 29.79 -7.98 18.53
C GLU A 378 28.46 -7.26 18.27
N ILE A 379 27.50 -7.99 17.68
CA ILE A 379 26.09 -7.55 17.62
C ILE A 379 25.49 -7.72 19.03
N PRO A 380 24.81 -6.71 19.59
CA PRO A 380 24.17 -6.85 20.88
C PRO A 380 23.09 -7.94 20.87
N ASP A 381 22.81 -8.50 22.04
CA ASP A 381 21.64 -9.36 22.24
C ASP A 381 20.36 -8.56 22.01
N ALA A 382 19.34 -9.24 21.47
CA ALA A 382 18.03 -8.65 21.36
C ALA A 382 17.42 -8.45 22.76
N PRO A 383 16.63 -7.38 22.99
CA PRO A 383 15.94 -7.20 24.25
C PRO A 383 14.96 -8.35 24.49
N GLU A 384 14.70 -8.64 25.78
CA GLU A 384 13.74 -9.66 26.18
C GLU A 384 12.35 -9.41 25.56
N PRO A 385 11.61 -10.46 25.16
CA PRO A 385 10.27 -10.31 24.64
C PRO A 385 9.37 -9.52 25.61
N LEU A 386 8.60 -8.59 25.07
CA LEU A 386 7.58 -7.89 25.84
C LEU A 386 6.51 -8.90 26.29
N PRO A 387 6.00 -8.78 27.54
CA PRO A 387 5.01 -9.72 28.04
C PRO A 387 3.72 -9.62 27.23
N ARG A 388 3.12 -10.78 26.96
CA ARG A 388 1.78 -10.92 26.38
C ARG A 388 0.82 -11.45 27.45
N MET A 389 -0.44 -11.05 27.39
CA MET A 389 -1.48 -11.56 28.28
C MET A 389 -2.72 -11.99 27.50
N ALA A 390 -3.44 -12.97 28.06
CA ALA A 390 -4.81 -13.26 27.65
C ALA A 390 -5.78 -12.51 28.57
N ILE A 391 -6.89 -12.04 28.02
CA ILE A 391 -8.01 -11.49 28.79
C ILE A 391 -9.16 -12.50 28.71
N PRO A 392 -9.62 -13.07 29.85
CA PRO A 392 -10.79 -13.95 29.86
C PRO A 392 -12.00 -13.27 29.22
N ALA A 393 -12.88 -14.05 28.60
CA ALA A 393 -14.07 -13.48 27.98
C ALA A 393 -14.92 -12.70 28.99
N PHE A 394 -15.36 -11.51 28.59
CA PHE A 394 -16.23 -10.64 29.38
C PHE A 394 -17.33 -10.02 28.52
N ASP A 395 -18.42 -9.62 29.18
CA ASP A 395 -19.60 -9.07 28.52
C ASP A 395 -19.50 -7.55 28.34
N LEU A 396 -19.97 -7.07 27.19
CA LEU A 396 -20.30 -5.66 26.96
C LEU A 396 -21.77 -5.47 27.33
N ARG A 397 -22.00 -4.84 28.49
CA ARG A 397 -23.29 -4.83 29.19
C ARG A 397 -24.15 -3.61 28.89
N GLU A 398 -23.56 -2.60 28.29
CA GLU A 398 -24.22 -1.33 28.01
C GLU A 398 -24.15 -1.01 26.53
N GLN A 399 -25.13 -0.26 26.05
CA GLN A 399 -25.19 0.16 24.66
C GLN A 399 -25.51 1.65 24.53
N ALA A 400 -25.05 2.25 23.44
CA ALA A 400 -25.45 3.57 23.01
C ALA A 400 -25.87 3.55 21.54
N ALA A 401 -26.87 4.37 21.22
CA ALA A 401 -27.46 4.43 19.89
C ALA A 401 -26.65 5.37 18.99
N PHE A 402 -26.38 4.98 17.75
CA PHE A 402 -25.66 5.82 16.77
C PHE A 402 -26.30 7.20 16.58
N GLN A 403 -27.63 7.28 16.73
CA GLN A 403 -28.40 8.51 16.63
C GLN A 403 -27.95 9.60 17.61
N GLN A 404 -27.31 9.25 18.73
CA GLN A 404 -26.74 10.22 19.67
C GLN A 404 -25.63 11.09 19.04
N LEU A 405 -24.95 10.56 18.02
CA LEU A 405 -23.86 11.25 17.32
C LEU A 405 -24.34 12.08 16.12
N MET A 406 -25.63 12.04 15.78
CA MET A 406 -26.14 12.76 14.62
C MET A 406 -26.25 14.26 14.93
N PRO A 407 -25.52 15.13 14.21
CA PRO A 407 -25.69 16.57 14.36
C PRO A 407 -27.01 17.03 13.73
N PRO A 408 -27.38 18.33 13.85
CA PRO A 408 -28.40 18.92 12.98
C PRO A 408 -28.05 18.66 11.50
N PRO A 409 -29.03 18.27 10.66
CA PRO A 409 -28.75 17.92 9.27
C PRO A 409 -28.27 19.11 8.45
N LEU A 410 -27.39 18.83 7.50
CA LEU A 410 -27.14 19.73 6.38
C LEU A 410 -28.18 19.44 5.29
N HIS A 411 -29.07 20.40 5.05
CA HIS A 411 -30.08 20.31 3.99
C HIS A 411 -29.48 20.73 2.65
N VAL A 412 -29.54 19.85 1.65
CA VAL A 412 -29.01 20.11 0.31
C VAL A 412 -29.94 19.59 -0.78
N GLU A 413 -29.99 20.26 -1.92
CA GLU A 413 -30.72 19.72 -3.09
C GLU A 413 -29.90 18.65 -3.82
N GLU A 414 -28.60 18.89 -3.94
CA GLU A 414 -27.65 17.98 -4.59
C GLU A 414 -26.54 17.56 -3.62
N LEU A 415 -26.07 16.33 -3.78
CA LEU A 415 -25.13 15.72 -2.85
C LEU A 415 -23.70 16.26 -3.04
N PRO A 416 -23.06 16.78 -1.98
CA PRO A 416 -21.66 17.17 -2.00
C PRO A 416 -20.73 15.95 -1.85
N THR A 417 -19.43 16.15 -2.08
CA THR A 417 -18.43 15.21 -1.57
C THR A 417 -18.25 15.43 -0.07
N LEU A 418 -17.81 14.41 0.67
CA LEU A 418 -17.64 14.52 2.12
C LEU A 418 -16.59 15.57 2.50
N GLU A 419 -15.52 15.71 1.72
CA GLU A 419 -14.43 16.66 1.99
C GLU A 419 -14.91 18.10 1.85
N SER A 420 -15.79 18.37 0.90
CA SER A 420 -16.33 19.72 0.69
C SER A 420 -17.24 20.19 1.83
N ILE A 421 -17.73 19.27 2.68
CA ILE A 421 -18.44 19.58 3.92
C ILE A 421 -17.57 19.39 5.18
N GLY A 422 -16.25 19.22 5.00
CA GLY A 422 -15.29 19.12 6.09
C GLY A 422 -15.21 17.76 6.78
N GLN A 423 -15.77 16.70 6.18
CA GLN A 423 -15.69 15.33 6.73
C GLN A 423 -14.68 14.49 5.92
N THR A 424 -13.65 13.98 6.60
CA THR A 424 -12.57 13.18 5.98
C THR A 424 -12.47 11.75 6.53
N GLN A 425 -13.30 11.38 7.50
CA GLN A 425 -13.33 10.04 8.09
C GLN A 425 -14.71 9.71 8.68
N GLY A 426 -14.85 8.47 9.16
CA GLY A 426 -16.05 8.02 9.87
C GLY A 426 -17.19 7.57 8.95
N LEU A 427 -18.42 7.85 9.40
CA LEU A 427 -19.68 7.45 8.77
C LEU A 427 -20.50 8.69 8.39
N THR A 428 -21.36 8.58 7.38
CA THR A 428 -22.29 9.65 6.99
C THR A 428 -23.64 9.04 6.67
N LEU A 429 -24.70 9.53 7.34
CA LEU A 429 -26.06 9.13 7.00
C LEU A 429 -26.66 10.18 6.05
N PHE A 430 -27.14 9.73 4.90
CA PHE A 430 -27.89 10.53 3.94
C PHE A 430 -29.35 10.11 4.00
N ARG A 431 -30.28 11.05 4.14
CA ARG A 431 -31.72 10.77 4.23
C ARG A 431 -32.51 11.62 3.26
N THR A 432 -33.51 11.04 2.63
CA THR A 432 -34.49 11.76 1.80
C THR A 432 -35.84 11.05 1.80
N THR A 433 -36.87 11.69 1.27
CA THR A 433 -38.19 11.08 1.02
C THR A 433 -38.44 10.99 -0.48
N ILE A 434 -38.71 9.78 -0.97
CA ILE A 434 -39.01 9.52 -2.37
C ILE A 434 -40.51 9.26 -2.57
N ASP A 435 -41.08 9.82 -3.64
CA ASP A 435 -42.47 9.57 -4.06
C ASP A 435 -42.51 8.43 -5.08
N ILE A 436 -43.23 7.36 -4.75
CA ILE A 436 -43.34 6.13 -5.54
C ILE A 436 -44.72 6.06 -6.21
N PRO A 437 -44.82 6.28 -7.54
CA PRO A 437 -46.13 6.37 -8.22
C PRO A 437 -46.92 5.06 -8.19
N ARG A 438 -46.25 3.91 -8.18
CA ARG A 438 -46.85 2.58 -8.18
C ARG A 438 -45.97 1.60 -7.42
N ALA A 439 -46.57 0.60 -6.76
CA ALA A 439 -45.78 -0.45 -6.13
C ALA A 439 -45.02 -1.23 -7.22
N GLY A 440 -43.74 -1.55 -6.97
CA GLY A 440 -42.91 -2.22 -7.96
C GLY A 440 -41.44 -2.35 -7.60
N LYS A 441 -40.66 -2.80 -8.57
CA LYS A 441 -39.20 -2.89 -8.51
C LYS A 441 -38.59 -1.65 -9.15
N TYR A 442 -37.69 -1.00 -8.44
CA TYR A 442 -37.00 0.21 -8.86
C TYR A 442 -35.49 0.03 -8.71
N LYS A 443 -34.69 0.45 -9.70
CA LYS A 443 -33.23 0.44 -9.63
C LYS A 443 -32.76 1.71 -8.92
N LEU A 444 -32.20 1.57 -7.72
CA LEU A 444 -31.45 2.64 -7.07
C LEU A 444 -30.00 2.58 -7.57
N ALA A 445 -29.48 3.67 -8.10
CA ALA A 445 -28.11 3.74 -8.62
C ALA A 445 -27.38 5.00 -8.15
N PHE A 446 -26.07 4.86 -7.97
CA PHE A 446 -25.15 5.89 -7.48
C PHE A 446 -24.06 6.13 -8.52
N SER A 447 -23.77 7.38 -8.86
CA SER A 447 -22.70 7.67 -9.83
C SER A 447 -21.30 7.64 -9.24
N ALA A 448 -21.15 7.79 -7.91
CA ALA A 448 -19.85 7.86 -7.26
C ALA A 448 -19.86 7.33 -5.80
N LEU A 449 -20.47 6.16 -5.56
CA LEU A 449 -20.49 5.52 -4.24
C LEU A 449 -19.08 5.12 -3.78
N LYS A 450 -18.59 5.78 -2.72
CA LYS A 450 -17.27 5.54 -2.14
C LYS A 450 -17.31 5.60 -0.60
N ASP A 451 -17.13 4.50 0.15
CA ASP A 451 -16.69 3.16 -0.31
C ASP A 451 -17.72 2.06 -0.08
N ARG A 452 -18.47 2.11 1.00
CA ARG A 452 -19.45 1.06 1.33
C ARG A 452 -20.72 1.69 1.86
N ALA A 453 -21.87 1.28 1.34
CA ALA A 453 -23.15 1.87 1.71
C ALA A 453 -24.15 0.82 2.18
N ILE A 454 -24.81 1.07 3.31
CA ILE A 454 -26.00 0.33 3.74
C ILE A 454 -27.22 1.13 3.32
N VAL A 455 -28.07 0.54 2.49
CA VAL A 455 -29.33 1.15 2.03
C VAL A 455 -30.44 0.73 2.98
N ILE A 456 -31.15 1.71 3.50
CA ILE A 456 -32.26 1.54 4.45
C ILE A 456 -33.49 2.18 3.84
N VAL A 457 -34.62 1.47 3.87
CA VAL A 457 -35.91 1.99 3.40
C VAL A 457 -36.96 1.74 4.47
N ASN A 458 -37.62 2.81 4.94
CA ASN A 458 -38.63 2.75 6.00
C ASN A 458 -38.16 1.89 7.20
N ASP A 459 -37.01 2.25 7.79
CA ASP A 459 -36.38 1.56 8.92
C ASP A 459 -36.04 0.08 8.67
N GLN A 460 -35.75 -0.32 7.43
CA GLN A 460 -35.33 -1.69 7.09
C GLN A 460 -34.07 -1.67 6.22
N ARG A 461 -33.01 -2.40 6.63
CA ARG A 461 -31.83 -2.62 5.77
C ARG A 461 -32.24 -3.49 4.57
N VAL A 462 -32.15 -2.94 3.38
CA VAL A 462 -32.57 -3.62 2.14
C VAL A 462 -31.39 -4.04 1.26
N ALA A 463 -30.24 -3.37 1.37
CA ALA A 463 -29.05 -3.73 0.62
C ALA A 463 -27.78 -3.24 1.32
N THR A 464 -26.66 -3.86 0.95
CA THR A 464 -25.31 -3.37 1.22
C THR A 464 -24.57 -3.35 -0.11
N LEU A 465 -23.97 -2.21 -0.43
CA LEU A 465 -23.19 -1.98 -1.63
C LEU A 465 -21.72 -1.83 -1.23
N ASP A 466 -20.85 -2.61 -1.84
CA ASP A 466 -19.41 -2.63 -1.57
C ASP A 466 -18.62 -2.24 -2.82
N ARG A 467 -17.81 -1.18 -2.73
CA ARG A 467 -16.95 -0.72 -3.83
C ARG A 467 -15.93 -1.77 -4.26
N ARG A 468 -15.45 -2.65 -3.36
CA ARG A 468 -14.55 -3.76 -3.72
C ARG A 468 -15.22 -4.70 -4.72
N MET A 469 -16.53 -4.89 -4.58
CA MET A 469 -17.39 -5.69 -5.46
C MET A 469 -17.88 -4.92 -6.69
N ARG A 470 -17.46 -3.65 -6.85
CA ARG A 470 -17.93 -2.73 -7.89
C ARG A 470 -19.46 -2.58 -7.90
N GLN A 471 -20.07 -2.62 -6.71
CA GLN A 471 -21.50 -2.45 -6.54
C GLN A 471 -21.84 -0.97 -6.37
N ASP A 472 -22.57 -0.42 -7.34
CA ASP A 472 -22.99 0.98 -7.42
C ASP A 472 -24.51 1.12 -7.54
N SER A 473 -25.25 0.01 -7.47
CA SER A 473 -26.69 -0.01 -7.64
C SER A 473 -27.33 -1.27 -7.04
N THR A 474 -28.62 -1.18 -6.72
CA THR A 474 -29.44 -2.30 -6.23
C THR A 474 -30.88 -2.17 -6.70
N MET A 475 -31.61 -3.28 -6.72
CA MET A 475 -33.06 -3.29 -6.97
C MET A 475 -33.81 -3.21 -5.65
N LEU A 476 -34.69 -2.22 -5.53
CA LEU A 476 -35.57 -2.01 -4.39
C LEU A 476 -36.98 -2.48 -4.71
N GLU A 477 -37.64 -3.15 -3.76
CA GLU A 477 -39.07 -3.43 -3.81
C GLU A 477 -39.80 -2.39 -2.95
N LEU A 478 -40.56 -1.48 -3.61
CA LEU A 478 -41.16 -0.32 -2.95
C LEU A 478 -42.69 -0.35 -3.08
N PRO A 479 -43.44 -0.01 -2.01
CA PRO A 479 -44.88 0.22 -2.09
C PRO A 479 -45.19 1.56 -2.78
N ALA A 480 -46.41 1.73 -3.28
CA ALA A 480 -46.87 3.04 -3.77
C ALA A 480 -47.01 4.04 -2.61
N GLY A 481 -46.70 5.31 -2.86
CA GLY A 481 -46.75 6.38 -1.86
C GLY A 481 -45.35 6.90 -1.51
N LYS A 482 -45.21 7.46 -0.31
CA LYS A 482 -43.92 7.97 0.19
C LYS A 482 -43.11 6.87 0.83
N ALA A 483 -41.81 6.84 0.56
CA ALA A 483 -40.84 6.03 1.28
C ALA A 483 -39.70 6.92 1.78
N GLU A 484 -39.25 6.67 3.01
CA GLU A 484 -38.00 7.24 3.50
C GLU A 484 -36.85 6.38 3.00
N LEU A 485 -35.89 7.01 2.33
CA LEU A 485 -34.67 6.40 1.86
C LEU A 485 -33.51 6.95 2.69
N GLU A 486 -32.77 6.05 3.34
CA GLU A 486 -31.52 6.38 3.97
C GLU A 486 -30.37 5.58 3.38
N VAL A 487 -29.19 6.20 3.33
CA VAL A 487 -27.95 5.58 2.88
C VAL A 487 -26.89 5.89 3.92
N LEU A 488 -26.46 4.87 4.66
CA LEU A 488 -25.35 4.98 5.60
C LEU A 488 -24.06 4.66 4.86
N LEU A 489 -23.25 5.68 4.59
CA LEU A 489 -21.97 5.57 3.90
C LEU A 489 -20.83 5.41 4.90
N GLU A 490 -19.93 4.49 4.61
CA GLU A 490 -18.67 4.29 5.32
C GLU A 490 -17.48 4.72 4.44
N ASN A 491 -16.62 5.59 5.00
CA ASN A 491 -15.29 5.85 4.47
C ASN A 491 -14.31 4.77 4.98
N MET A 492 -13.82 3.93 4.07
CA MET A 492 -12.96 2.80 4.41
C MET A 492 -11.46 3.14 4.41
N GLY A 493 -11.10 4.37 4.03
CA GLY A 493 -9.72 4.81 3.81
C GLY A 493 -9.55 5.31 2.38
N TYR A 494 -8.75 6.35 2.19
CA TYR A 494 -8.46 6.89 0.86
C TYR A 494 -7.43 6.04 0.13
N LEU A 495 -7.55 6.03 -1.19
CA LEU A 495 -6.55 5.45 -2.08
C LEU A 495 -5.17 6.03 -1.80
N ASN A 496 -4.17 5.17 -1.62
CA ASN A 496 -2.82 5.57 -1.22
C ASN A 496 -1.77 5.38 -2.33
N TYR A 497 -2.15 4.78 -3.46
CA TYR A 497 -1.31 4.50 -4.62
C TYR A 497 -2.12 4.70 -5.90
N SER A 498 -1.42 4.91 -7.02
CA SER A 498 -1.92 5.23 -8.37
C SER A 498 -2.45 6.66 -8.55
N ARG A 499 -2.68 7.06 -9.81
CA ARG A 499 -3.26 8.37 -10.16
C ARG A 499 -4.73 8.48 -9.78
N GLU A 500 -5.44 7.37 -9.64
CA GLU A 500 -6.83 7.36 -9.21
C GLU A 500 -7.06 7.94 -7.80
N MET A 501 -6.01 8.04 -6.98
CA MET A 501 -6.10 8.73 -5.68
C MET A 501 -6.54 10.20 -5.81
N MET A 502 -6.21 10.88 -6.91
CA MET A 502 -6.65 12.27 -7.18
C MET A 502 -8.17 12.39 -7.32
N GLN A 503 -8.83 11.27 -7.61
CA GLN A 503 -10.28 11.19 -7.81
C GLN A 503 -10.98 10.49 -6.64
N ASP A 504 -10.30 10.22 -5.52
CA ASP A 504 -10.85 9.42 -4.42
C ASP A 504 -11.69 10.21 -3.40
N ARG A 505 -12.31 11.31 -3.83
CA ARG A 505 -13.31 12.05 -3.05
C ARG A 505 -14.45 11.12 -2.65
N LYS A 506 -14.79 11.09 -1.37
CA LYS A 506 -15.80 10.20 -0.79
C LYS A 506 -17.20 10.81 -0.91
N GLY A 507 -18.21 9.96 -0.98
CA GLY A 507 -19.59 10.39 -1.14
C GLY A 507 -20.44 9.39 -1.91
N LEU A 508 -21.60 9.86 -2.37
CA LEU A 508 -22.57 9.06 -3.14
C LEU A 508 -22.60 9.44 -4.63
N GLY A 509 -22.17 10.66 -4.98
CA GLY A 509 -22.41 11.23 -6.30
C GLY A 509 -23.90 11.51 -6.55
N GLU A 510 -24.31 11.47 -7.81
CA GLU A 510 -25.72 11.55 -8.19
C GLU A 510 -26.43 10.23 -7.85
N VAL A 511 -27.60 10.35 -7.24
CA VAL A 511 -28.48 9.22 -6.92
C VAL A 511 -29.69 9.24 -7.84
N THR A 512 -29.99 8.11 -8.45
CA THR A 512 -31.17 7.95 -9.33
C THR A 512 -32.02 6.76 -8.92
N LEU A 513 -33.33 6.86 -9.13
CA LEU A 513 -34.31 5.79 -8.99
C LEU A 513 -34.97 5.54 -10.35
N ASP A 514 -34.69 4.39 -10.96
CA ASP A 514 -35.07 4.06 -12.35
C ASP A 514 -34.61 5.12 -13.38
N GLY A 515 -33.46 5.77 -13.12
CA GLY A 515 -32.89 6.81 -13.97
C GLY A 515 -33.41 8.22 -13.69
N GLU A 516 -34.41 8.38 -12.83
CA GLU A 516 -34.88 9.70 -12.38
C GLU A 516 -34.06 10.16 -11.17
N LYS A 517 -33.61 11.42 -11.17
CA LYS A 517 -32.75 11.98 -10.11
C LYS A 517 -33.50 12.08 -8.78
N VAL A 518 -32.82 11.70 -7.69
CA VAL A 518 -33.29 11.85 -6.31
C VAL A 518 -32.61 13.07 -5.68
N THR A 519 -33.40 14.01 -5.18
CA THR A 519 -32.93 15.29 -4.60
C THR A 519 -33.52 15.53 -3.20
N GLY A 520 -33.14 16.63 -2.56
CA GLY A 520 -33.69 17.02 -1.24
C GLY A 520 -33.18 16.10 -0.13
N TRP A 521 -31.88 16.21 0.16
CA TRP A 521 -31.17 15.35 1.10
C TRP A 521 -30.86 16.05 2.42
N ASP A 522 -31.03 15.31 3.50
CA ASP A 522 -30.49 15.61 4.82
C ASP A 522 -29.20 14.80 5.01
N ILE A 523 -28.11 15.48 5.34
CA ILE A 523 -26.81 14.85 5.58
C ILE A 523 -26.44 14.96 7.05
N TYR A 524 -26.05 13.84 7.66
CA TYR A 524 -25.60 13.74 9.04
C TYR A 524 -24.15 13.22 9.08
N PRO A 525 -23.16 14.13 9.10
CA PRO A 525 -21.75 13.76 9.25
C PRO A 525 -21.46 13.19 10.64
N VAL A 526 -20.83 12.01 10.71
CA VAL A 526 -20.39 11.37 11.95
C VAL A 526 -18.91 10.98 11.83
N PRO A 527 -17.97 11.91 12.10
CA PRO A 527 -16.55 11.69 11.87
C PRO A 527 -15.91 10.70 12.84
N LEU A 528 -16.58 10.39 13.96
CA LEU A 528 -16.11 9.46 15.00
C LEU A 528 -14.77 9.92 15.61
N GLU A 529 -14.64 11.22 15.83
CA GLU A 529 -13.54 11.77 16.61
C GLU A 529 -13.64 11.27 18.06
N LEU A 530 -12.54 11.33 18.80
CA LEU A 530 -12.53 10.87 20.19
C LEU A 530 -13.59 11.57 21.06
N ALA A 531 -13.81 12.87 20.83
CA ALA A 531 -14.82 13.63 21.53
C ALA A 531 -16.25 13.14 21.25
N ASP A 532 -16.52 12.63 20.05
CA ASP A 532 -17.82 12.08 19.67
C ASP A 532 -18.11 10.82 20.48
N VAL A 533 -17.17 9.85 20.44
CA VAL A 533 -17.32 8.57 21.14
C VAL A 533 -17.38 8.77 22.66
N ALA A 534 -16.60 9.71 23.20
CA ALA A 534 -16.63 10.05 24.62
C ALA A 534 -17.93 10.73 25.07
N SER A 535 -18.71 11.29 24.15
CA SER A 535 -19.98 11.96 24.47
C SER A 535 -21.18 11.00 24.57
N LEU A 536 -21.00 9.73 24.20
CA LEU A 536 -22.07 8.73 24.19
C LEU A 536 -22.61 8.46 25.60
N GLU A 537 -23.93 8.49 25.71
CA GLU A 537 -24.67 8.09 26.91
C GLU A 537 -25.08 6.62 26.78
N PHE A 538 -24.38 5.77 27.51
CA PHE A 538 -24.61 4.32 27.53
C PHE A 538 -25.66 3.95 28.58
N GLY A 539 -26.52 2.99 28.22
CA GLY A 539 -27.55 2.45 29.12
C GLY A 539 -27.76 0.94 28.97
N PRO A 540 -28.55 0.33 29.88
CA PRO A 540 -28.87 -1.10 29.83
C PRO A 540 -29.93 -1.39 28.76
N VAL A 541 -29.55 -1.96 27.61
CA VAL A 541 -30.46 -2.12 26.44
C VAL A 541 -30.21 -3.45 25.71
N PRO A 542 -31.24 -4.12 25.14
CA PRO A 542 -31.13 -5.42 24.51
C PRO A 542 -30.34 -5.39 23.20
N VAL A 543 -29.79 -6.55 22.85
CA VAL A 543 -29.29 -6.88 21.51
C VAL A 543 -30.52 -7.11 20.60
N GLY A 544 -30.95 -6.12 19.80
CA GLY A 544 -32.11 -6.30 18.92
C GLY A 544 -32.27 -5.25 17.82
N ASP A 545 -32.34 -5.74 16.57
CA ASP A 545 -32.81 -5.15 15.30
C ASP A 545 -32.53 -3.67 14.99
N SER A 546 -31.43 -3.08 15.48
CA SER A 546 -31.02 -1.75 15.00
C SER A 546 -30.58 -1.83 13.53
N VAL A 547 -31.21 -0.99 12.69
CA VAL A 547 -30.77 -0.80 11.30
C VAL A 547 -29.59 0.16 11.17
N LEU A 548 -29.19 0.84 12.24
CA LEU A 548 -28.00 1.69 12.31
C LEU A 548 -26.93 1.06 13.21
N PRO A 549 -25.67 1.54 13.16
CA PRO A 549 -24.61 1.03 14.02
C PRO A 549 -24.98 1.08 15.50
N VAL A 550 -24.39 0.18 16.29
CA VAL A 550 -24.59 0.12 17.73
C VAL A 550 -23.23 0.19 18.42
N PHE A 551 -23.14 1.01 19.47
CA PHE A 551 -21.98 1.05 20.34
C PHE A 551 -22.22 0.18 21.56
N PHE A 552 -21.32 -0.75 21.83
CA PHE A 552 -21.32 -1.61 23.00
C PHE A 552 -20.21 -1.17 23.96
N ARG A 553 -20.47 -1.11 25.26
CA ARG A 553 -19.48 -0.77 26.29
C ARG A 553 -19.39 -1.85 27.36
N GLY A 554 -18.17 -2.07 27.84
CA GLY A 554 -17.88 -2.93 28.96
C GLY A 554 -16.58 -2.53 29.64
N THR A 555 -16.28 -3.21 30.74
CA THR A 555 -15.00 -3.04 31.44
C THR A 555 -14.35 -4.39 31.73
N PHE A 556 -13.03 -4.38 31.83
CA PHE A 556 -12.23 -5.55 32.21
C PHE A 556 -11.10 -5.14 33.16
N GLU A 557 -10.73 -6.06 34.06
CA GLU A 557 -9.69 -5.84 35.06
C GLU A 557 -8.34 -6.34 34.57
N VAL A 558 -7.30 -5.54 34.81
CA VAL A 558 -5.91 -5.86 34.47
C VAL A 558 -5.01 -5.69 35.70
N ASP A 559 -4.36 -6.77 36.14
CA ASP A 559 -3.42 -6.69 37.27
C ASP A 559 -2.06 -6.09 36.87
N GLN A 560 -1.52 -6.56 35.74
CA GLN A 560 -0.27 -6.10 35.14
C GLN A 560 -0.49 -5.92 33.64
N PRO A 561 -0.54 -4.68 33.13
CA PRO A 561 -0.68 -4.43 31.70
C PRO A 561 0.44 -5.09 30.89
N ALA A 562 0.04 -5.79 29.83
CA ALA A 562 0.89 -6.51 28.89
C ALA A 562 0.18 -6.55 27.53
N ASP A 563 0.88 -6.79 26.44
CA ASP A 563 0.28 -6.76 25.11
C ASP A 563 -0.77 -7.87 24.95
N THR A 564 -1.87 -7.59 24.24
CA THR A 564 -2.91 -8.57 23.93
C THR A 564 -3.51 -8.29 22.56
N LEU A 565 -4.21 -9.28 22.03
CA LEU A 565 -4.96 -9.20 20.79
C LEU A 565 -6.44 -9.42 21.08
N LEU A 566 -7.29 -8.43 20.83
CA LEU A 566 -8.73 -8.55 21.02
C LEU A 566 -9.32 -9.44 19.93
N ASP A 567 -9.96 -10.55 20.31
CA ASP A 567 -10.59 -11.48 19.37
C ASP A 567 -11.93 -10.90 18.88
N MET A 568 -11.94 -10.52 17.60
CA MET A 568 -13.10 -9.97 16.90
C MET A 568 -13.89 -11.05 16.16
N SER A 569 -13.58 -12.34 16.36
CA SER A 569 -14.30 -13.45 15.77
C SER A 569 -15.77 -13.46 16.22
N GLY A 570 -16.67 -13.52 15.24
CA GLY A 570 -18.11 -13.50 15.47
C GLY A 570 -18.72 -12.10 15.56
N TRP A 571 -17.92 -11.02 15.59
CA TRP A 571 -18.39 -9.66 15.34
C TRP A 571 -18.58 -9.41 13.83
N GLY A 572 -19.40 -8.42 13.46
CA GLY A 572 -19.69 -8.10 12.07
C GLY A 572 -18.61 -7.22 11.43
N LYS A 573 -18.77 -5.91 11.54
CA LYS A 573 -17.82 -4.93 10.99
C LYS A 573 -17.85 -3.66 11.81
N GLY A 574 -16.71 -3.08 12.13
CA GLY A 574 -16.70 -1.81 12.85
C GLY A 574 -15.36 -1.45 13.44
N MET A 575 -15.35 -0.84 14.62
CA MET A 575 -14.15 -0.30 15.27
C MET A 575 -14.16 -0.49 16.78
N VAL A 576 -12.98 -0.43 17.40
CA VAL A 576 -12.79 -0.62 18.85
C VAL A 576 -12.00 0.53 19.45
N TRP A 577 -12.46 1.01 20.62
CA TRP A 577 -11.74 1.94 21.47
C TRP A 577 -11.46 1.31 22.83
N VAL A 578 -10.25 1.49 23.35
CA VAL A 578 -9.88 1.09 24.72
C VAL A 578 -9.28 2.28 25.43
N ASN A 579 -9.83 2.65 26.59
CA ASN A 579 -9.44 3.83 27.36
C ASN A 579 -9.33 5.11 26.51
N GLY A 580 -10.23 5.28 25.54
CA GLY A 580 -10.23 6.43 24.61
C GLY A 580 -9.23 6.34 23.46
N VAL A 581 -8.49 5.24 23.28
CA VAL A 581 -7.60 5.04 22.13
C VAL A 581 -8.31 4.20 21.07
N ASN A 582 -8.41 4.71 19.84
CA ASN A 582 -9.01 3.99 18.71
C ASN A 582 -8.01 2.96 18.15
N LEU A 583 -8.31 1.67 18.32
CA LEU A 583 -7.45 0.58 17.88
C LEU A 583 -7.55 0.31 16.37
N GLY A 584 -8.60 0.79 15.71
CA GLY A 584 -8.82 0.62 14.28
C GLY A 584 -10.00 -0.28 13.96
N ARG A 585 -9.99 -0.84 12.74
CA ARG A 585 -11.14 -1.48 12.10
C ARG A 585 -11.08 -3.00 12.24
N PHE A 586 -12.24 -3.63 12.38
CA PHE A 586 -12.39 -5.08 12.23
C PHE A 586 -13.45 -5.41 11.18
N TRP A 587 -13.32 -6.58 10.55
CA TRP A 587 -14.31 -7.09 9.60
C TRP A 587 -14.36 -8.62 9.56
N ASP A 588 -15.57 -9.18 9.63
CA ASP A 588 -15.87 -10.61 9.56
C ASP A 588 -15.35 -11.31 8.29
N ILE A 589 -14.99 -10.58 7.24
CA ILE A 589 -14.43 -11.18 6.02
C ILE A 589 -12.95 -11.57 6.14
N GLY A 590 -12.19 -10.93 7.04
CA GLY A 590 -10.77 -11.25 7.27
C GLY A 590 -9.82 -10.63 6.23
N PRO A 591 -8.53 -11.03 6.19
CA PRO A 591 -7.97 -12.18 6.89
C PRO A 591 -7.78 -11.92 8.39
N GLN A 592 -7.51 -10.68 8.80
CA GLN A 592 -7.35 -10.30 10.20
C GLN A 592 -8.62 -10.57 11.02
N LYS A 593 -8.49 -11.23 12.18
CA LYS A 593 -9.57 -11.44 13.16
C LYS A 593 -9.29 -10.89 14.55
N THR A 594 -8.11 -10.35 14.76
CA THR A 594 -7.69 -9.79 16.03
C THR A 594 -7.23 -8.35 15.89
N LEU A 595 -7.53 -7.51 16.88
CA LEU A 595 -7.01 -6.14 16.97
C LEU A 595 -5.96 -6.03 18.06
N TYR A 596 -4.79 -5.49 17.74
CA TYR A 596 -3.71 -5.28 18.71
C TYR A 596 -4.08 -4.20 19.73
N LEU A 597 -4.00 -4.56 21.02
CA LEU A 597 -4.11 -3.66 22.16
C LEU A 597 -2.75 -3.61 22.89
N PRO A 598 -1.98 -2.52 22.72
CA PRO A 598 -0.72 -2.33 23.43
C PRO A 598 -0.90 -2.27 24.95
N GLY A 599 -0.02 -2.96 25.68
CA GLY A 599 0.09 -2.88 27.13
C GLY A 599 0.13 -1.45 27.70
N PRO A 600 0.90 -0.50 27.12
CA PRO A 600 1.01 0.87 27.64
C PRO A 600 -0.30 1.67 27.57
N TRP A 601 -1.26 1.25 26.75
CA TRP A 601 -2.57 1.90 26.63
C TRP A 601 -3.61 1.30 27.58
N MET A 602 -3.23 0.26 28.32
CA MET A 602 -3.98 -0.27 29.45
C MET A 602 -3.43 0.28 30.77
N ARG A 603 -4.30 0.30 31.78
CA ARG A 603 -3.96 0.67 33.15
C ARG A 603 -4.20 -0.51 34.08
N LYS A 604 -3.48 -0.53 35.20
CA LYS A 604 -3.79 -1.46 36.29
C LYS A 604 -5.20 -1.16 36.85
N GLY A 605 -5.97 -2.21 37.09
CA GLY A 605 -7.36 -2.15 37.50
C GLY A 605 -8.32 -2.13 36.30
N GLU A 606 -9.42 -1.41 36.44
CA GLU A 606 -10.48 -1.37 35.45
C GLU A 606 -10.10 -0.61 34.18
N ASN A 607 -10.30 -1.24 33.02
CA ASN A 607 -10.12 -0.66 31.68
C ASN A 607 -11.48 -0.61 30.97
N GLU A 608 -11.74 0.48 30.26
CA GLU A 608 -12.96 0.64 29.45
C GLU A 608 -12.70 0.16 28.03
N ILE A 609 -13.68 -0.53 27.46
CA ILE A 609 -13.74 -0.85 26.03
C ILE A 609 -15.08 -0.44 25.43
N ILE A 610 -15.03 0.16 24.24
CA ILE A 610 -16.17 0.47 23.40
C ILE A 610 -15.98 -0.21 22.06
N VAL A 611 -17.00 -0.95 21.61
CA VAL A 611 -17.04 -1.59 20.28
C VAL A 611 -18.20 -0.99 19.50
N MET A 612 -17.92 -0.32 18.38
CA MET A 612 -18.96 0.04 17.41
C MET A 612 -19.13 -1.11 16.44
N ASP A 613 -20.31 -1.72 16.35
CA ASP A 613 -20.65 -2.69 15.32
C ASP A 613 -21.65 -2.08 14.33
N ILE A 614 -21.22 -1.95 13.08
CA ILE A 614 -22.00 -1.48 11.93
C ILE A 614 -22.96 -2.60 11.47
N GLU A 615 -22.59 -3.87 11.68
CA GLU A 615 -23.38 -5.04 11.26
C GLU A 615 -23.56 -6.00 12.45
N PRO A 616 -24.37 -5.60 13.46
CA PRO A 616 -24.52 -6.37 14.69
C PRO A 616 -24.92 -7.82 14.41
N THR A 617 -24.05 -8.76 14.81
CA THR A 617 -24.29 -10.21 14.71
C THR A 617 -25.02 -10.76 15.93
N GLY A 618 -25.25 -9.92 16.93
CA GLY A 618 -25.71 -10.29 18.26
C GLY A 618 -24.60 -10.67 19.24
N LYS A 619 -23.33 -10.58 18.82
CA LYS A 619 -22.17 -10.77 19.68
C LYS A 619 -22.08 -9.63 20.71
N THR A 620 -21.87 -9.98 21.98
CA THR A 620 -21.70 -9.02 23.09
C THR A 620 -20.55 -9.38 24.02
N THR A 621 -19.72 -10.34 23.63
CA THR A 621 -18.60 -10.82 24.44
C THR A 621 -17.31 -10.55 23.70
N ILE A 622 -16.28 -10.17 24.42
CA ILE A 622 -14.93 -10.03 23.86
C ILE A 622 -13.91 -10.70 24.78
N SER A 623 -12.79 -11.13 24.22
CA SER A 623 -11.66 -11.73 24.92
C SER A 623 -10.35 -11.26 24.32
N GLY A 624 -9.27 -11.37 25.10
CA GLY A 624 -7.90 -11.13 24.66
C GLY A 624 -7.15 -12.44 24.48
N VAL A 625 -6.47 -12.61 23.35
CA VAL A 625 -5.60 -13.74 23.02
C VAL A 625 -4.15 -13.26 22.89
N THR A 626 -3.19 -14.19 22.93
CA THR A 626 -1.76 -13.88 22.85
C THR A 626 -1.17 -14.03 21.45
N GLU A 627 -1.90 -14.65 20.52
CA GLU A 627 -1.46 -14.91 19.15
C GLU A 627 -2.50 -14.40 18.15
N PRO A 628 -2.08 -13.88 16.99
CA PRO A 628 -2.99 -13.37 15.99
C PRO A 628 -3.84 -14.48 15.38
N ILE A 629 -5.07 -14.14 15.02
CA ILE A 629 -5.99 -15.05 14.33
C ILE A 629 -6.17 -14.55 12.90
N TYR A 630 -5.79 -15.37 11.94
CA TYR A 630 -6.06 -15.15 10.52
C TYR A 630 -7.12 -16.15 10.04
N ALA A 631 -8.24 -15.64 9.52
CA ALA A 631 -9.26 -16.45 8.89
C ALA A 631 -9.95 -15.66 7.77
N LEU A 632 -10.06 -16.27 6.58
CA LEU A 632 -10.66 -15.65 5.42
C LEU A 632 -12.05 -16.25 5.14
N LYS A 633 -13.05 -15.37 4.99
CA LYS A 633 -14.37 -15.74 4.45
C LYS A 633 -14.37 -15.40 2.95
N VAL A 634 -14.04 -16.39 2.13
CA VAL A 634 -13.89 -16.22 0.68
C VAL A 634 -15.24 -15.86 0.03
N ASP A 635 -15.32 -14.68 -0.58
CA ASP A 635 -16.38 -14.34 -1.51
C ASP A 635 -15.96 -14.75 -2.93
N LYS A 636 -16.60 -15.80 -3.46
CA LYS A 636 -16.30 -16.34 -4.81
C LYS A 636 -16.49 -15.31 -5.93
N SER A 637 -17.28 -14.26 -5.72
CA SER A 637 -17.51 -13.21 -6.73
C SER A 637 -16.41 -12.15 -6.80
N LEU A 638 -15.62 -12.00 -5.74
CA LEU A 638 -14.41 -11.17 -5.71
C LEU A 638 -13.15 -11.96 -6.10
N ALA A 639 -13.20 -13.26 -5.87
CA ALA A 639 -12.09 -14.19 -6.05
C ALA A 639 -11.74 -14.44 -7.54
N TYR A 640 -12.72 -14.36 -8.45
CA TYR A 640 -12.52 -14.74 -9.85
C TYR A 640 -13.07 -13.69 -10.83
N SER A 641 -12.26 -13.37 -11.84
CA SER A 641 -12.61 -12.49 -12.94
C SER A 641 -13.68 -13.11 -13.85
N ARG A 642 -13.72 -14.45 -13.96
CA ARG A 642 -14.74 -15.17 -14.74
C ARG A 642 -16.03 -15.38 -13.96
N LYS A 643 -17.14 -14.90 -14.52
CA LYS A 643 -18.46 -15.07 -13.92
C LYS A 643 -19.09 -16.42 -14.32
N PRO A 644 -19.98 -16.98 -13.48
CA PRO A 644 -20.73 -18.19 -13.83
C PRO A 644 -21.47 -18.07 -15.17
N GLY A 645 -21.20 -19.04 -16.05
CA GLY A 645 -21.80 -19.16 -17.39
C GLY A 645 -21.13 -18.34 -18.49
N GLU A 646 -19.99 -17.70 -18.23
CA GLU A 646 -19.18 -17.06 -19.28
C GLU A 646 -18.35 -18.10 -20.06
N THR A 647 -18.30 -17.91 -21.38
CA THR A 647 -17.49 -18.74 -22.29
C THR A 647 -17.02 -17.85 -23.43
N LEU A 648 -15.78 -17.38 -23.34
CA LEU A 648 -15.18 -16.51 -24.34
C LEU A 648 -15.17 -17.17 -25.73
N ARG A 649 -15.53 -16.40 -26.77
CA ARG A 649 -15.49 -16.83 -28.17
C ARG A 649 -14.72 -15.83 -29.02
N LEU A 650 -13.57 -16.25 -29.51
CA LEU A 650 -12.66 -15.46 -30.35
C LEU A 650 -12.90 -15.74 -31.83
N SER A 651 -12.71 -14.73 -32.66
CA SER A 651 -12.87 -14.78 -34.13
C SER A 651 -11.53 -14.53 -34.82
N PRO A 652 -11.20 -15.23 -35.92
CA PRO A 652 -9.98 -14.95 -36.70
C PRO A 652 -9.89 -13.51 -37.21
N LYS A 653 -11.02 -12.81 -37.35
CA LYS A 653 -11.04 -11.39 -37.77
C LYS A 653 -10.53 -10.42 -36.70
N GLN A 654 -10.52 -10.86 -35.43
CA GLN A 654 -10.06 -10.07 -34.30
C GLN A 654 -8.56 -10.26 -34.03
N LEU A 655 -7.91 -11.26 -34.66
CA LEU A 655 -6.50 -11.57 -34.47
C LEU A 655 -5.63 -10.43 -35.02
N VAL A 656 -4.75 -9.89 -34.18
CA VAL A 656 -3.81 -8.82 -34.55
C VAL A 656 -2.35 -9.27 -34.53
N ALA A 657 -2.01 -10.25 -33.68
CA ALA A 657 -0.68 -10.83 -33.63
C ALA A 657 -0.71 -12.29 -33.13
N GLU A 658 0.26 -13.08 -33.55
CA GLU A 658 0.56 -14.40 -33.01
C GLU A 658 2.07 -14.62 -33.06
N GLY A 659 2.61 -15.39 -32.11
CA GLY A 659 4.05 -15.58 -32.02
C GLY A 659 4.46 -16.47 -30.86
N ALA A 660 5.74 -16.40 -30.52
CA ALA A 660 6.31 -17.05 -29.36
C ALA A 660 7.18 -16.06 -28.58
N PHE A 661 6.96 -15.96 -27.28
CA PHE A 661 7.86 -15.25 -26.36
C PHE A 661 9.11 -16.08 -26.09
N ALA A 662 10.20 -15.43 -25.74
CA ALA A 662 11.43 -16.07 -25.32
C ALA A 662 11.34 -16.61 -23.88
N ASN A 663 12.12 -17.65 -23.58
CA ASN A 663 12.25 -18.14 -22.21
C ASN A 663 13.21 -17.23 -21.43
N GLY A 664 12.68 -16.19 -20.78
CA GLY A 664 13.46 -15.20 -20.04
C GLY A 664 12.66 -14.49 -18.97
N ASP A 665 13.27 -13.48 -18.35
CA ASP A 665 12.64 -12.56 -17.39
C ASP A 665 12.53 -11.14 -17.96
N VAL A 666 12.89 -10.95 -19.24
CA VAL A 666 12.94 -9.65 -19.89
C VAL A 666 11.62 -9.42 -20.60
N ALA A 667 11.12 -8.18 -20.54
CA ALA A 667 9.91 -7.83 -21.25
C ALA A 667 10.12 -7.85 -22.77
N GLU A 668 9.07 -8.22 -23.51
CA GLU A 668 9.07 -8.31 -24.96
C GLU A 668 7.91 -7.49 -25.55
N THR A 669 8.20 -6.74 -26.60
CA THR A 669 7.20 -5.93 -27.31
C THR A 669 6.78 -6.62 -28.61
N VAL A 670 5.47 -6.82 -28.76
CA VAL A 670 4.81 -7.38 -29.93
C VAL A 670 4.21 -6.24 -30.77
N ASP A 671 4.89 -5.85 -31.85
CA ASP A 671 4.34 -4.90 -32.84
C ASP A 671 3.28 -5.61 -33.71
N PHE A 672 2.07 -5.06 -33.77
CA PHE A 672 0.98 -5.58 -34.60
C PHE A 672 1.18 -5.29 -36.09
N GLY A 673 2.21 -4.52 -36.44
CA GLY A 673 2.54 -4.06 -37.79
C GLY A 673 1.65 -2.92 -38.30
N ARG A 674 0.59 -2.59 -37.56
CA ARG A 674 -0.40 -1.55 -37.88
C ARG A 674 -1.05 -1.03 -36.61
N GLU A 675 -1.58 0.19 -36.68
CA GLU A 675 -2.50 0.68 -35.66
C GLU A 675 -3.86 -0.03 -35.76
N VAL A 676 -4.44 -0.34 -34.60
CA VAL A 676 -5.78 -0.90 -34.46
C VAL A 676 -6.57 -0.09 -33.42
N GLN A 677 -7.85 0.11 -33.69
CA GLN A 677 -8.79 0.72 -32.75
C GLN A 677 -9.37 -0.39 -31.88
N ALA A 678 -9.11 -0.35 -30.57
CA ALA A 678 -9.49 -1.39 -29.63
C ALA A 678 -10.07 -0.78 -28.37
N ARG A 679 -11.13 -1.40 -27.84
CA ARG A 679 -11.56 -1.22 -26.45
C ARG A 679 -11.28 -2.46 -25.62
N TYR A 680 -11.30 -3.64 -26.24
CA TYR A 680 -11.04 -4.91 -25.59
C TYR A 680 -9.84 -5.58 -26.23
N VAL A 681 -8.91 -6.04 -25.39
CA VAL A 681 -7.71 -6.79 -25.81
C VAL A 681 -7.73 -8.13 -25.11
N CYS A 682 -7.56 -9.21 -25.87
CA CYS A 682 -7.48 -10.57 -25.35
C CYS A 682 -6.10 -11.15 -25.67
N ILE A 683 -5.45 -11.71 -24.64
CA ILE A 683 -4.21 -12.48 -24.77
C ILE A 683 -4.59 -13.95 -24.58
N GLU A 684 -4.33 -14.78 -25.59
CA GLU A 684 -4.52 -16.23 -25.55
C GLU A 684 -3.15 -16.90 -25.48
N ALA A 685 -2.81 -17.48 -24.33
CA ALA A 685 -1.64 -18.32 -24.17
C ALA A 685 -1.97 -19.75 -24.64
N LEU A 686 -1.12 -20.32 -25.49
CA LEU A 686 -1.34 -21.64 -26.11
C LEU A 686 -0.53 -22.75 -25.44
N ASN A 687 0.60 -22.42 -24.82
CA ASN A 687 1.42 -23.31 -24.00
C ASN A 687 2.47 -22.51 -23.19
N SER A 688 3.17 -23.20 -22.30
CA SER A 688 4.26 -22.67 -21.47
C SER A 688 5.59 -23.39 -21.71
N TYR A 689 6.68 -22.80 -21.23
CA TYR A 689 8.01 -23.44 -21.22
C TYR A 689 8.18 -24.54 -20.17
N SER A 690 7.29 -24.62 -19.19
CA SER A 690 7.35 -25.58 -18.09
C SER A 690 6.67 -26.93 -18.41
N ASN A 691 6.11 -27.11 -19.62
CA ASN A 691 5.42 -28.33 -20.06
C ASN A 691 4.30 -28.78 -19.09
N ASP A 692 3.64 -27.81 -18.46
CA ASP A 692 2.46 -27.97 -17.61
C ASP A 692 1.23 -27.32 -18.28
N ASN A 693 0.13 -27.22 -17.54
CA ASN A 693 -1.05 -26.45 -17.96
C ASN A 693 -1.08 -25.06 -17.31
N HIS A 694 0.07 -24.44 -17.04
CA HIS A 694 0.11 -23.18 -16.30
C HIS A 694 0.48 -22.03 -17.22
N ALA A 695 -0.18 -20.89 -17.05
CA ALA A 695 0.21 -19.62 -17.65
C ALA A 695 0.33 -18.55 -16.57
N ALA A 696 1.35 -17.71 -16.70
CA ALA A 696 1.61 -16.60 -15.80
C ALA A 696 2.14 -15.39 -16.55
N ILE A 697 1.66 -14.21 -16.15
CA ILE A 697 1.98 -12.92 -16.74
C ILE A 697 2.17 -11.93 -15.58
N ALA A 698 3.29 -11.22 -15.55
CA ALA A 698 3.54 -10.19 -14.54
C ALA A 698 2.88 -8.88 -14.96
N GLU A 699 3.18 -8.36 -16.15
CA GLU A 699 2.67 -7.06 -16.59
C GLU A 699 2.34 -7.03 -18.09
N ILE A 700 1.33 -6.24 -18.45
CA ILE A 700 0.95 -5.91 -19.82
C ILE A 700 0.87 -4.39 -19.98
N HIS A 701 1.52 -3.87 -21.02
CA HIS A 701 1.32 -2.50 -21.48
C HIS A 701 0.89 -2.50 -22.94
N LEU A 702 0.10 -1.49 -23.33
CA LEU A 702 -0.22 -1.22 -24.72
C LEU A 702 0.51 0.05 -25.14
N ILE A 703 0.94 0.07 -26.40
CA ILE A 703 1.75 1.15 -26.97
C ILE A 703 1.00 1.72 -28.17
N ASP A 704 0.91 3.03 -28.26
CA ASP A 704 0.27 3.74 -29.38
C ASP A 704 1.17 3.81 -30.64
N GLY A 705 0.68 4.50 -31.67
CA GLY A 705 1.41 4.69 -32.93
C GLY A 705 2.68 5.53 -32.82
N GLU A 706 2.82 6.33 -31.77
CA GLU A 706 3.97 7.19 -31.51
C GLU A 706 5.04 6.48 -30.65
N GLY A 707 4.76 5.24 -30.21
CA GLY A 707 5.66 4.46 -29.36
C GLY A 707 5.49 4.77 -27.88
N LYS A 708 4.46 5.52 -27.48
CA LYS A 708 4.17 5.86 -26.09
C LYS A 708 3.28 4.81 -25.46
N TRP A 709 3.53 4.51 -24.18
CA TRP A 709 2.65 3.65 -23.41
C TRP A 709 1.30 4.33 -23.19
N LEU A 710 0.23 3.59 -23.38
CA LEU A 710 -1.09 4.03 -22.98
C LEU A 710 -1.19 4.08 -21.46
N ASP A 711 -1.91 5.10 -21.00
CA ASP A 711 -2.37 5.16 -19.63
C ASP A 711 -3.29 3.96 -19.35
N ARG A 712 -3.05 3.31 -18.21
CA ARG A 712 -3.82 2.15 -17.76
C ARG A 712 -4.87 2.54 -16.73
N ASP A 713 -4.96 3.82 -16.39
CA ASP A 713 -6.01 4.36 -15.54
C ASP A 713 -7.38 3.94 -16.07
N GLY A 714 -8.16 3.30 -15.21
CA GLY A 714 -9.48 2.77 -15.55
C GLY A 714 -9.53 1.45 -16.34
N TRP A 715 -8.39 0.87 -16.74
CA TRP A 715 -8.35 -0.47 -17.34
C TRP A 715 -8.84 -1.53 -16.36
N LYS A 716 -9.45 -2.59 -16.90
CA LYS A 716 -10.00 -3.70 -16.11
C LYS A 716 -9.72 -5.03 -16.76
N VAL A 717 -9.24 -5.99 -15.99
CA VAL A 717 -9.41 -7.39 -16.37
C VAL A 717 -10.87 -7.75 -16.15
N ILE A 718 -11.54 -8.14 -17.23
CA ILE A 718 -12.98 -8.47 -17.24
C ILE A 718 -13.25 -9.96 -17.42
N TYR A 719 -12.22 -10.73 -17.75
CA TYR A 719 -12.29 -12.19 -17.87
C TYR A 719 -10.88 -12.77 -17.77
N ALA A 720 -10.74 -13.86 -17.02
CA ALA A 720 -9.64 -14.80 -17.10
C ALA A 720 -10.21 -16.21 -17.00
N ASP A 721 -9.80 -17.14 -17.85
CA ASP A 721 -10.40 -18.48 -17.87
C ASP A 721 -10.16 -19.26 -16.57
N SER A 722 -9.02 -19.00 -15.91
CA SER A 722 -8.57 -19.61 -14.66
C SER A 722 -7.66 -18.66 -13.86
N GLU A 723 -7.75 -18.71 -12.53
CA GLU A 723 -6.92 -17.92 -11.60
C GLU A 723 -6.55 -18.75 -10.36
N GLU A 724 -5.30 -18.64 -9.92
CA GLU A 724 -4.82 -19.13 -8.63
C GLU A 724 -4.99 -18.06 -7.55
N ILE A 725 -5.78 -18.38 -6.53
CA ILE A 725 -6.07 -17.48 -5.39
C ILE A 725 -6.12 -18.25 -4.06
N ILE A 726 -5.95 -19.57 -4.10
CA ILE A 726 -6.11 -20.47 -2.96
C ILE A 726 -4.73 -20.72 -2.34
N ALA A 727 -3.78 -21.18 -3.15
CA ALA A 727 -2.39 -21.41 -2.73
C ALA A 727 -1.63 -20.10 -2.62
N GLU A 728 -1.74 -19.21 -3.60
CA GLU A 728 -1.09 -17.90 -3.65
C GLU A 728 -2.05 -16.82 -4.16
N PRO A 729 -1.85 -15.53 -3.80
CA PRO A 729 -2.69 -14.43 -4.25
C PRO A 729 -2.29 -13.95 -5.66
N SER A 730 -2.62 -14.73 -6.69
CA SER A 730 -2.26 -14.45 -8.10
C SER A 730 -3.49 -14.23 -9.02
N PRO A 731 -4.41 -13.30 -8.67
CA PRO A 731 -5.56 -12.99 -9.50
C PRO A 731 -5.15 -12.41 -10.86
N ALA A 732 -6.06 -12.45 -11.82
CA ALA A 732 -5.79 -11.97 -13.17
C ALA A 732 -5.54 -10.46 -13.25
N SER A 733 -6.09 -9.69 -12.31
CA SER A 733 -5.83 -8.26 -12.17
C SER A 733 -4.34 -7.93 -12.16
N ASN A 734 -3.51 -8.75 -11.52
CA ASN A 734 -2.07 -8.48 -11.35
C ASN A 734 -1.32 -8.19 -12.66
N ILE A 735 -1.85 -8.52 -13.84
CA ILE A 735 -1.19 -8.16 -15.12
C ILE A 735 -1.20 -6.67 -15.46
N ILE A 736 -1.97 -5.86 -14.72
CA ILE A 736 -2.13 -4.41 -14.95
C ILE A 736 -2.08 -3.63 -13.63
N ASP A 737 -1.47 -4.18 -12.57
CA ASP A 737 -1.39 -3.54 -11.25
C ASP A 737 -0.18 -2.62 -11.09
N ASN A 738 0.68 -2.55 -12.12
CA ASN A 738 1.96 -1.85 -12.11
C ASN A 738 2.86 -2.45 -11.04
N GLN A 739 2.90 -3.77 -10.82
CA GLN A 739 3.79 -4.41 -9.84
C GLN A 739 4.56 -5.55 -10.53
N PRO A 740 5.83 -5.35 -10.97
CA PRO A 740 6.57 -6.37 -11.71
C PRO A 740 6.92 -7.63 -10.89
N VAL A 741 6.63 -7.61 -9.59
CA VAL A 741 6.85 -8.71 -8.64
C VAL A 741 5.57 -9.50 -8.34
N THR A 742 4.40 -8.98 -8.68
CA THR A 742 3.14 -9.74 -8.68
C THR A 742 2.93 -10.34 -10.08
N TYR A 743 2.00 -11.28 -10.18
CA TYR A 743 1.65 -11.90 -11.45
C TYR A 743 0.27 -12.54 -11.36
N TRP A 744 -0.41 -12.63 -12.50
CA TRP A 744 -1.50 -13.58 -12.69
C TRP A 744 -0.90 -14.98 -12.84
N HIS A 745 -1.57 -15.98 -12.29
CA HIS A 745 -1.26 -17.38 -12.52
C HIS A 745 -2.55 -18.17 -12.71
N THR A 746 -2.56 -19.14 -13.64
CA THR A 746 -3.69 -20.07 -13.77
C THR A 746 -3.70 -21.08 -12.62
N ARG A 747 -4.86 -21.68 -12.34
CA ARG A 747 -5.07 -22.45 -11.11
C ARG A 747 -4.26 -23.74 -11.11
N TYR A 748 -3.63 -24.05 -9.97
CA TYR A 748 -3.00 -25.35 -9.69
C TYR A 748 -3.41 -25.93 -8.34
N ALA A 749 -4.08 -25.16 -7.47
CA ALA A 749 -4.59 -25.60 -6.18
C ALA A 749 -6.11 -25.44 -6.04
N GLY A 750 -6.70 -26.18 -5.10
CA GLY A 750 -8.13 -26.18 -4.81
C GLY A 750 -8.92 -27.31 -5.47
N ASP A 751 -10.21 -27.38 -5.16
CA ASP A 751 -11.07 -28.54 -5.46
C ASP A 751 -11.41 -28.70 -6.95
N GLU A 752 -11.21 -27.66 -7.76
CA GLU A 752 -11.56 -27.63 -9.19
C GLU A 752 -10.41 -28.09 -10.11
N GLY A 753 -9.20 -28.31 -9.58
CA GLY A 753 -8.03 -28.79 -10.33
C GLY A 753 -7.47 -27.80 -11.37
N GLU A 754 -6.51 -28.27 -12.17
CA GLU A 754 -5.90 -27.50 -13.27
C GLU A 754 -6.83 -27.37 -14.47
N THR A 755 -6.79 -26.20 -15.13
CA THR A 755 -7.46 -25.97 -16.41
C THR A 755 -6.44 -26.23 -17.54
N PRO A 756 -6.74 -27.02 -18.58
CA PRO A 756 -5.83 -27.21 -19.70
C PRO A 756 -5.79 -25.97 -20.62
N PHE A 757 -4.65 -25.75 -21.27
CA PHE A 757 -4.52 -24.78 -22.35
C PHE A 757 -5.59 -24.97 -23.46
N PRO A 758 -5.98 -23.91 -24.19
CA PRO A 758 -5.46 -22.54 -24.09
C PRO A 758 -5.99 -21.77 -22.87
N HIS A 759 -5.22 -20.77 -22.42
CA HIS A 759 -5.63 -19.81 -21.40
C HIS A 759 -5.88 -18.44 -22.01
N GLN A 760 -6.88 -17.72 -21.51
CA GLN A 760 -7.27 -16.42 -22.05
C GLN A 760 -7.52 -15.41 -20.95
N ILE A 761 -7.00 -14.21 -21.16
CA ILE A 761 -7.28 -13.03 -20.33
C ILE A 761 -7.77 -11.88 -21.22
N VAL A 762 -8.79 -11.15 -20.76
CA VAL A 762 -9.40 -10.03 -21.49
C VAL A 762 -9.36 -8.76 -20.66
N ILE A 763 -8.80 -7.70 -21.25
CA ILE A 763 -8.69 -6.36 -20.70
C ILE A 763 -9.71 -5.45 -21.40
N ASP A 764 -10.53 -4.72 -20.64
CA ASP A 764 -11.32 -3.56 -21.10
C ASP A 764 -10.49 -2.30 -20.82
N LEU A 765 -10.18 -1.54 -21.86
CA LEU A 765 -9.41 -0.28 -21.80
C LEU A 765 -10.26 0.90 -21.29
N GLY A 766 -11.54 0.67 -20.99
CA GLY A 766 -12.49 1.70 -20.52
C GLY A 766 -13.12 2.48 -21.68
N GLU A 767 -12.31 2.86 -22.65
CA GLU A 767 -12.72 3.54 -23.88
C GLU A 767 -12.02 2.96 -25.12
N VAL A 768 -12.40 3.43 -26.32
CA VAL A 768 -11.74 3.01 -27.56
C VAL A 768 -10.42 3.76 -27.69
N GLN A 769 -9.32 3.01 -27.76
CA GLN A 769 -7.96 3.51 -27.87
C GLN A 769 -7.32 3.08 -29.20
N THR A 770 -6.33 3.85 -29.66
CA THR A 770 -5.50 3.49 -30.81
C THR A 770 -4.23 2.80 -30.31
N ILE A 771 -4.02 1.54 -30.67
CA ILE A 771 -2.86 0.74 -30.24
C ILE A 771 -2.11 0.15 -31.42
N ARG A 772 -0.79 0.08 -31.30
CA ARG A 772 0.12 -0.50 -32.31
C ARG A 772 0.88 -1.69 -31.78
N ALA A 773 1.17 -1.75 -30.48
CA ALA A 773 1.91 -2.86 -29.90
C ALA A 773 1.43 -3.22 -28.50
N LEU A 774 1.81 -4.41 -28.05
CA LEU A 774 1.64 -4.90 -26.69
C LEU A 774 3.01 -5.30 -26.13
N ARG A 775 3.34 -4.80 -24.94
CA ARG A 775 4.52 -5.21 -24.19
C ARG A 775 4.13 -6.22 -23.11
N TYR A 776 4.77 -7.37 -23.12
CA TYR A 776 4.60 -8.49 -22.20
C TYR A 776 5.76 -8.56 -21.22
N LEU A 777 5.49 -8.65 -19.92
CA LEU A 777 6.48 -9.00 -18.90
C LEU A 777 6.13 -10.39 -18.31
N PRO A 778 7.03 -11.39 -18.42
CA PRO A 778 6.85 -12.68 -17.76
C PRO A 778 7.03 -12.56 -16.24
N ARG A 779 6.53 -13.56 -15.49
CA ARG A 779 6.90 -13.69 -14.07
C ARG A 779 8.42 -13.86 -13.91
N ASN A 780 8.97 -13.30 -12.83
CA ASN A 780 10.40 -13.41 -12.54
C ASN A 780 10.83 -14.82 -12.08
N GLY A 781 12.04 -15.21 -12.45
CA GLY A 781 12.71 -16.41 -11.96
C GLY A 781 12.40 -17.69 -12.74
N ALA A 782 12.78 -18.84 -12.19
CA ALA A 782 12.64 -20.14 -12.85
C ALA A 782 11.29 -20.84 -12.61
N ASN A 783 10.28 -20.09 -12.17
CA ASN A 783 8.99 -20.65 -11.79
C ASN A 783 8.13 -21.06 -13.01
N PRO A 784 7.19 -22.01 -12.84
CA PRO A 784 6.33 -22.47 -13.92
C PRO A 784 5.39 -21.37 -14.45
N GLY A 785 4.87 -21.56 -15.67
CA GLY A 785 3.85 -20.70 -16.26
C GLY A 785 4.34 -19.66 -17.27
N LYS A 786 5.64 -19.58 -17.56
CA LYS A 786 6.14 -18.65 -18.60
C LYS A 786 5.54 -19.00 -19.96
N VAL A 787 4.71 -18.10 -20.48
CA VAL A 787 4.00 -18.25 -21.75
C VAL A 787 5.02 -18.37 -22.87
N LYS A 788 4.83 -19.36 -23.75
CA LYS A 788 5.63 -19.51 -24.97
C LYS A 788 4.83 -19.07 -26.17
N ASP A 789 4.00 -19.95 -26.73
CA ASP A 789 3.19 -19.63 -27.91
C ASP A 789 1.95 -18.83 -27.51
N TYR A 790 1.64 -17.74 -28.23
CA TYR A 790 0.53 -16.85 -27.92
C TYR A 790 -0.23 -16.35 -29.16
N ARG A 791 -1.44 -15.83 -28.91
CA ARG A 791 -2.22 -15.01 -29.86
C ARG A 791 -2.80 -13.78 -29.16
N ILE A 792 -2.90 -12.67 -29.87
CA ILE A 792 -3.48 -11.41 -29.40
C ILE A 792 -4.66 -11.04 -30.29
N TYR A 793 -5.79 -10.77 -29.65
CA TYR A 793 -7.03 -10.36 -30.31
C TYR A 793 -7.49 -9.00 -29.81
N THR A 794 -8.09 -8.19 -30.68
CA THR A 794 -8.65 -6.89 -30.31
C THR A 794 -10.05 -6.70 -30.89
N ASP A 795 -10.91 -5.98 -30.18
CA ASP A 795 -12.20 -5.55 -30.69
C ASP A 795 -12.63 -4.23 -30.02
N GLN A 796 -13.52 -3.47 -30.67
CA GLN A 796 -14.18 -2.31 -30.06
C GLN A 796 -15.44 -2.74 -29.28
N ALA A 797 -16.05 -3.86 -29.67
CA ALA A 797 -17.19 -4.46 -28.99
C ALA A 797 -16.73 -5.58 -28.03
N LEU A 798 -17.50 -5.81 -26.97
CA LEU A 798 -17.22 -6.88 -26.02
C LEU A 798 -17.18 -8.24 -26.75
N PHE A 799 -16.16 -9.05 -26.44
CA PHE A 799 -16.04 -10.38 -27.03
C PHE A 799 -17.28 -11.25 -26.72
N LYS A 800 -17.67 -12.08 -27.70
CA LYS A 800 -18.87 -12.91 -27.58
C LYS A 800 -18.73 -13.91 -26.43
N GLY A 801 -19.82 -14.08 -25.69
CA GLY A 801 -19.90 -15.03 -24.58
C GLY A 801 -19.40 -14.49 -23.23
N LEU A 802 -18.93 -13.24 -23.20
CA LEU A 802 -18.78 -12.46 -21.98
C LEU A 802 -20.07 -11.67 -21.71
N LYS A 803 -20.41 -11.49 -20.42
CA LYS A 803 -21.58 -10.72 -20.02
C LYS A 803 -21.16 -9.26 -19.77
N GLY A 804 -21.67 -8.35 -20.59
CA GLY A 804 -21.55 -6.90 -20.33
C GLY A 804 -22.22 -6.53 -19.02
N LYS A 805 -21.79 -5.43 -18.40
CA LYS A 805 -22.47 -4.87 -17.21
C LYS A 805 -23.93 -4.56 -17.57
N GLY A 806 -24.88 -5.11 -16.82
CA GLY A 806 -26.29 -4.68 -16.79
C GLY A 806 -26.57 -3.91 -15.51
#